data_AF-A0A8H3ZET8-F1
#
_entry.id   AF-A0A8H3ZET8-F1
#
_cell.length_a   1.000
_cell.length_b   1.000
_cell.length_c   1.000
_cell.angle_alpha   90.00
_cell.angle_beta   90.00
_cell.angle_gamma   90.00
#
_symmetry.space_group_name_H-M   'P 1'
#
loop_
_entity.id
_entity.type
_entity.pdbx_description
1 polymer ?
#
loop_
_entity_poly.entity_id
_entity_poly.type
_entity_poly.pdbx_seq_one_letter_code
_entity_poly.pdbx_strand_id
1 'polypeptide(L)'
;MDSNVREPTHINALRPRAAEDEKISFLLNGHSCSFSTDMMPDESQITTSDLTSSTKEASHSSQEHILQHQQPHHYHPAKQRFVNAPPPQCTSRCRQSWTRAVLYLTGLILISVWYASRQYGAGSGRWPARQPPQFPASPSPVRNWDSAASKAAAFTARLNLTEKTRIVTGRIGLEVGGCIGNIPPIERVGFRGLCLLDGPTALNRADLVSVFPAGLTTAASWDKDLIYKRGKALGEEFRDKGVHVGLGPVAGPLGRNQLGGRNWEGFSVDPYLTGVAMSLTIKGMQDAGVQACAKHFIGNEQETQRTNSWLQNGTEIAAISSNIDDRTLHELYLWPFADSIRAGVATVMCSYNRLNQTYACENSNLLNGILKDELAFKGYVQSDWYATHSGPESINGGLDMNMPGPIGQAETFTGETYWGPNITKMIRDGSVTEDRLDEMIQRIMTQYYLFGQDSADYPTVDPSIIFTIAAQSNLLHLIPFGPPPSRDVRRDHSKIIRKLGAEATVLLKNVNGTLPLKQPYNIGVFGNDAADPADGLVFGAGFEIGTLSIGGGSGTGRHTYLVSPLEAIKAHARQSGARVQYILNNKVLAAGDFSSLYPIPDVCLVFLNTFASEGYDRTDVEADGNSTLVVENVARRCPNTVVVTHSAGINSLPWANNPNVTAILAAHLPGQESGNSIVDVIWGKVNPSGKLPYSIAANPNDTNIPVVNLTEAEVSSPTAWQADFTEGLYIDYRHLDVKSVNPLYEFGFGMSYTTFELQPSLKIRQLTQSVSATPNPSTPNTPGGNPELWEPIIRLTARVTNTGPVAGSTVPQLYVSLPQDTVPEGTPVQVLRGFEKVFLEPKEFTTVDFELLRRDLSYWDVGSQSWIIPKGPIAFRVGFSSRDIKATAKHVIRE
;
A
#
# COMPACT_ATOMS: atom_id res chain seq x y z
N MET A 1 -34.13 -28.31 34.62
CA MET A 1 -34.14 -26.91 35.06
C MET A 1 -32.72 -26.34 35.02
N ASP A 2 -32.22 -25.65 34.00
CA ASP A 2 -32.52 -25.52 32.56
C ASP A 2 -31.88 -24.19 32.15
N SER A 3 -30.70 -24.24 31.57
CA SER A 3 -30.16 -23.17 30.73
C SER A 3 -29.07 -23.81 29.85
N ASN A 4 -29.31 -23.82 28.55
CA ASN A 4 -28.49 -24.60 27.63
C ASN A 4 -27.16 -23.90 27.37
N VAL A 5 -26.06 -24.60 27.64
CA VAL A 5 -24.77 -24.29 27.04
C VAL A 5 -24.89 -24.48 25.53
N ARG A 6 -24.65 -23.43 24.75
CA ARG A 6 -24.44 -23.56 23.31
C ARG A 6 -22.97 -23.84 23.06
N GLU A 7 -22.67 -25.02 22.53
CA GLU A 7 -21.35 -25.31 21.97
C GLU A 7 -21.12 -24.43 20.72
N PRO A 8 -19.92 -23.88 20.51
CA PRO A 8 -19.57 -23.25 19.24
C PRO A 8 -19.43 -24.35 18.18
N THR A 9 -20.23 -24.28 17.11
CA THR A 9 -20.16 -25.25 16.01
C THR A 9 -18.79 -25.20 15.34
N HIS A 10 -18.13 -26.36 15.22
CA HIS A 10 -16.84 -26.51 14.56
C HIS A 10 -16.90 -26.17 13.07
N ILE A 11 -16.70 -24.90 12.73
CA ILE A 11 -16.25 -24.53 11.38
C ILE A 11 -14.75 -24.83 11.33
N ASN A 12 -14.41 -26.07 10.95
CA ASN A 12 -13.06 -26.38 10.50
C ASN A 12 -12.83 -25.61 9.20
N ALA A 13 -12.13 -24.47 9.30
CA ALA A 13 -11.57 -23.75 8.16
C ALA A 13 -10.46 -24.62 7.53
N LEU A 14 -10.86 -25.66 6.80
CA LEU A 14 -9.99 -26.39 5.90
C LEU A 14 -9.45 -25.40 4.89
N ARG A 15 -8.16 -25.07 5.00
CA ARG A 15 -7.42 -24.43 3.91
C ARG A 15 -7.71 -25.24 2.64
N PRO A 16 -8.06 -24.62 1.49
CA PRO A 16 -7.95 -25.31 0.22
C PRO A 16 -6.47 -25.57 -0.05
N ARG A 17 -5.98 -26.72 0.44
CA ARG A 17 -4.92 -27.44 -0.27
C ARG A 17 -5.47 -27.76 -1.65
N ALA A 18 -4.63 -27.69 -2.67
CA ALA A 18 -4.99 -28.19 -3.99
C ALA A 18 -5.50 -29.63 -3.86
N ALA A 19 -6.72 -29.86 -4.35
CA ALA A 19 -7.47 -31.10 -4.19
C ALA A 19 -8.22 -31.49 -5.48
N GLU A 20 -7.76 -30.97 -6.62
CA GLU A 20 -8.21 -31.34 -7.98
C GLU A 20 -7.02 -31.66 -8.90
N ASP A 21 -5.90 -32.10 -8.32
CA ASP A 21 -4.61 -32.28 -9.03
C ASP A 21 -4.60 -33.41 -10.08
N GLU A 22 -5.64 -34.24 -10.18
CA GLU A 22 -5.71 -35.36 -11.16
C GLU A 22 -6.03 -34.95 -12.61
N LYS A 23 -6.29 -33.67 -12.91
CA LYS A 23 -6.63 -33.21 -14.28
C LYS A 23 -5.59 -32.33 -14.96
N ILE A 24 -4.47 -31.99 -14.30
CA ILE A 24 -3.46 -31.05 -14.83
C ILE A 24 -2.34 -31.81 -15.58
N SER A 25 -2.70 -32.53 -16.66
CA SER A 25 -1.76 -33.34 -17.44
C SER A 25 -1.67 -33.01 -18.94
N PHE A 26 -2.52 -32.12 -19.46
CA PHE A 26 -2.67 -31.88 -20.91
C PHE A 26 -1.99 -30.62 -21.48
N LEU A 27 -1.30 -29.82 -20.66
CA LEU A 27 -0.68 -28.54 -21.07
C LEU A 27 0.45 -28.63 -22.13
N LEU A 28 0.87 -29.82 -22.57
CA LEU A 28 2.08 -30.01 -23.41
C LEU A 28 1.85 -30.64 -24.80
N ASN A 29 0.72 -31.29 -25.06
CA ASN A 29 0.55 -32.12 -26.27
C ASN A 29 -0.32 -31.49 -27.37
N GLY A 30 0.21 -30.43 -27.98
CA GLY A 30 -0.36 -29.80 -29.18
C GLY A 30 -0.12 -30.57 -30.49
N HIS A 31 -0.47 -31.87 -30.55
CA HIS A 31 -0.40 -32.66 -31.79
C HIS A 31 -1.59 -33.61 -31.97
N SER A 32 -2.23 -33.53 -33.14
CA SER A 32 -3.31 -34.42 -33.57
C SER A 32 -2.76 -35.67 -34.26
N CYS A 33 -2.94 -36.85 -33.65
CA CYS A 33 -2.80 -38.15 -34.30
C CYS A 33 -3.90 -39.11 -33.83
N SER A 34 -4.45 -39.88 -34.76
CA SER A 34 -5.48 -40.90 -34.49
C SER A 34 -4.89 -42.14 -33.80
N PHE A 35 -5.65 -42.73 -32.88
CA PHE A 35 -5.37 -44.08 -32.37
C PHE A 35 -6.48 -45.05 -32.75
N SER A 36 -6.04 -46.25 -33.17
CA SER A 36 -6.89 -47.42 -33.38
C SER A 36 -7.37 -47.98 -32.03
N THR A 37 -8.44 -48.77 -32.06
CA THR A 37 -8.71 -49.74 -30.99
C THR A 37 -7.55 -50.74 -30.88
N ASP A 38 -7.23 -51.18 -29.66
CA ASP A 38 -7.51 -52.55 -29.24
C ASP A 38 -7.13 -52.86 -27.78
N MET A 39 -7.79 -53.89 -27.22
CA MET A 39 -7.49 -54.69 -26.02
C MET A 39 -7.42 -54.01 -24.63
N MET A 40 -8.46 -54.26 -23.81
CA MET A 40 -8.30 -54.50 -22.35
C MET A 40 -7.75 -55.92 -22.08
N PRO A 41 -7.40 -56.25 -20.82
CA PRO A 41 -8.38 -57.05 -20.06
C PRO A 41 -8.56 -56.70 -18.57
N ASP A 42 -9.74 -57.13 -18.10
CA ASP A 42 -10.18 -57.60 -16.77
C ASP A 42 -9.11 -58.32 -15.88
N GLU A 43 -9.28 -58.60 -14.57
CA GLU A 43 -10.43 -58.43 -13.64
C GLU A 43 -9.98 -58.51 -12.15
N SER A 44 -10.73 -57.87 -11.22
CA SER A 44 -11.02 -58.39 -9.85
C SER A 44 -9.84 -58.54 -8.82
N GLN A 45 -9.97 -58.80 -7.50
CA GLN A 45 -11.08 -58.70 -6.51
C GLN A 45 -10.55 -58.78 -5.03
N ILE A 46 -11.47 -58.65 -4.04
CA ILE A 46 -11.48 -59.31 -2.69
C ILE A 46 -10.74 -58.71 -1.46
N THR A 47 -11.57 -58.14 -0.56
CA THR A 47 -11.67 -58.19 0.94
C THR A 47 -10.50 -57.97 1.93
N THR A 48 -10.65 -56.91 2.72
CA THR A 48 -10.68 -56.83 4.22
C THR A 48 -10.34 -58.05 5.12
N SER A 49 -9.62 -57.83 6.23
CA SER A 49 -10.06 -58.16 7.61
C SER A 49 -9.11 -57.61 8.71
N ASP A 50 -9.60 -57.53 9.96
CA ASP A 50 -8.99 -56.87 11.13
C ASP A 50 -7.95 -57.72 11.91
N LEU A 51 -7.22 -57.11 12.87
CA LEU A 51 -7.43 -57.39 14.32
C LEU A 51 -6.53 -56.62 15.32
N THR A 52 -7.14 -56.41 16.50
CA THR A 52 -6.67 -55.95 17.83
C THR A 52 -5.60 -56.83 18.52
N SER A 53 -4.91 -56.50 19.64
CA SER A 53 -4.68 -55.29 20.47
C SER A 53 -3.70 -55.62 21.65
N SER A 54 -3.57 -54.73 22.66
CA SER A 54 -2.95 -54.91 24.01
C SER A 54 -1.41 -54.88 24.13
N THR A 55 -0.82 -54.81 25.34
CA THR A 55 -0.60 -53.66 26.30
C THR A 55 0.27 -54.15 27.50
N LYS A 56 0.67 -53.25 28.43
CA LYS A 56 1.42 -53.47 29.71
C LYS A 56 2.97 -53.51 29.60
N GLU A 57 3.75 -52.67 30.33
CA GLU A 57 4.11 -52.60 31.79
C GLU A 57 5.12 -53.69 32.24
N ALA A 58 6.13 -53.46 33.12
CA ALA A 58 6.80 -52.24 33.63
C ALA A 58 8.10 -52.57 34.45
N SER A 59 8.96 -51.54 34.62
CA SER A 59 9.89 -51.22 35.75
C SER A 59 11.14 -52.07 36.17
N HIS A 60 12.15 -51.32 36.68
CA HIS A 60 13.24 -51.68 37.65
C HIS A 60 14.43 -52.56 37.18
N SER A 61 15.68 -52.43 37.69
CA SER A 61 16.45 -51.41 38.50
C SER A 61 17.97 -51.78 38.45
N SER A 62 19.00 -51.28 39.19
CA SER A 62 19.28 -50.21 40.20
C SER A 62 20.81 -50.10 40.47
N GLN A 63 21.32 -48.89 40.84
CA GLN A 63 22.50 -48.64 41.74
C GLN A 63 23.94 -49.10 41.34
N GLU A 64 25.08 -48.66 41.94
CA GLU A 64 25.56 -47.38 42.55
C GLU A 64 27.10 -47.44 42.83
N HIS A 65 27.77 -46.30 43.11
CA HIS A 65 28.90 -46.05 44.06
C HIS A 65 29.80 -44.83 43.62
N ILE A 66 30.05 -43.76 44.42
CA ILE A 66 30.81 -43.55 45.70
C ILE A 66 32.35 -43.39 45.47
N LEU A 67 33.18 -42.47 46.03
CA LEU A 67 33.18 -41.15 46.78
C LEU A 67 34.66 -40.56 46.65
N GLN A 68 35.21 -39.44 47.18
CA GLN A 68 34.83 -38.27 48.03
C GLN A 68 35.91 -37.12 47.93
N HIS A 69 35.52 -35.83 48.14
CA HIS A 69 36.31 -34.70 48.73
C HIS A 69 37.68 -34.24 48.09
N GLN A 70 38.32 -33.08 48.40
CA GLN A 70 38.11 -31.94 49.34
C GLN A 70 38.78 -30.62 48.81
N GLN A 71 38.55 -29.45 49.44
CA GLN A 71 39.29 -28.15 49.28
C GLN A 71 40.07 -27.82 50.62
N PRO A 72 40.56 -26.58 50.97
CA PRO A 72 40.76 -25.28 50.27
C PRO A 72 42.10 -24.50 50.61
N HIS A 73 42.19 -23.21 50.19
CA HIS A 73 42.88 -22.02 50.83
C HIS A 73 44.19 -21.33 50.31
N HIS A 74 44.10 -19.97 50.26
CA HIS A 74 45.05 -18.86 50.62
C HIS A 74 46.31 -18.37 49.81
N TYR A 75 46.17 -17.16 49.22
CA TYR A 75 46.91 -15.87 49.46
C TYR A 75 48.41 -15.58 49.08
N HIS A 76 48.61 -14.63 48.12
CA HIS A 76 49.58 -13.47 48.09
C HIS A 76 51.15 -13.67 48.10
N PRO A 77 52.01 -12.61 47.87
CA PRO A 77 52.01 -11.51 46.88
C PRO A 77 53.42 -11.07 46.30
N ALA A 78 53.49 -10.00 45.46
CA ALA A 78 54.62 -9.04 45.26
C ALA A 78 55.90 -9.47 44.46
N LYS A 79 56.85 -8.64 43.92
CA LYS A 79 57.00 -7.18 43.53
C LYS A 79 58.33 -6.97 42.71
N GLN A 80 58.60 -5.74 42.21
CA GLN A 80 59.91 -5.11 41.80
C GLN A 80 60.44 -5.29 40.35
N ARG A 81 61.30 -4.42 39.74
CA ARG A 81 61.47 -2.92 39.70
C ARG A 81 62.45 -2.46 38.56
N PHE A 82 62.46 -1.15 38.25
CA PHE A 82 63.30 -0.33 37.32
C PHE A 82 64.83 -0.57 37.20
N VAL A 83 65.45 -0.17 36.05
CA VAL A 83 66.71 0.63 35.88
C VAL A 83 66.67 1.43 34.53
N ASN A 84 67.46 2.52 34.37
CA ASN A 84 67.55 3.41 33.18
C ASN A 84 68.97 3.48 32.52
N ALA A 85 69.05 3.52 31.17
CA ALA A 85 69.89 4.42 30.31
C ALA A 85 71.47 4.43 30.43
N PRO A 86 72.26 5.19 29.60
CA PRO A 86 72.21 5.46 28.14
C PRO A 86 73.54 5.11 27.33
N PRO A 87 74.35 5.99 26.66
CA PRO A 87 74.78 5.76 25.25
C PRO A 87 76.31 5.95 24.91
N PRO A 88 76.70 5.91 23.61
CA PRO A 88 77.37 7.08 22.96
C PRO A 88 76.85 7.37 21.52
N GLN A 89 76.66 8.63 21.08
CA GLN A 89 77.61 9.60 20.47
C GLN A 89 78.19 9.18 19.09
N CYS A 90 78.41 10.06 18.10
CA CYS A 90 78.22 11.53 17.96
C CYS A 90 77.87 11.84 16.46
N THR A 91 77.90 13.02 15.80
CA THR A 91 78.30 14.45 15.94
C THR A 91 77.61 15.17 14.73
N SER A 92 77.41 16.49 14.53
CA SER A 92 77.52 17.80 15.23
C SER A 92 76.69 18.83 14.38
N ARG A 93 76.76 20.19 14.38
CA ARG A 93 77.61 21.25 14.98
C ARG A 93 76.86 22.62 14.96
N CYS A 94 77.21 23.52 15.89
CA CYS A 94 77.13 25.01 15.84
C CYS A 94 75.86 25.82 15.42
N ARG A 95 75.29 26.46 16.46
CA ARG A 95 75.01 27.92 16.65
C ARG A 95 73.64 28.59 16.33
N GLN A 96 73.22 29.36 17.34
CA GLN A 96 72.45 30.62 17.35
C GLN A 96 70.94 30.62 17.04
N SER A 97 70.17 30.29 18.09
CA SER A 97 69.12 31.13 18.70
C SER A 97 68.41 32.24 17.89
N TRP A 98 67.08 32.09 17.82
CA TRP A 98 66.04 33.13 17.67
C TRP A 98 65.79 33.75 16.27
N THR A 99 64.60 34.36 16.14
CA THR A 99 64.04 35.05 14.94
C THR A 99 63.97 34.29 13.61
N ARG A 100 63.14 33.22 13.52
CA ARG A 100 62.40 32.90 12.26
C ARG A 100 61.12 32.06 12.36
N ALA A 101 60.47 31.97 13.52
CA ALA A 101 59.14 31.36 13.71
C ALA A 101 57.97 32.19 13.10
N VAL A 102 58.22 32.93 12.00
CA VAL A 102 57.35 33.99 11.43
C VAL A 102 57.00 33.69 9.96
N LEU A 103 57.63 32.69 9.32
CA LEU A 103 57.43 32.37 7.89
C LEU A 103 56.83 30.99 7.59
N TYR A 104 56.48 30.20 8.62
CA TYR A 104 55.74 28.93 8.44
C TYR A 104 54.34 28.91 9.08
N LEU A 105 54.00 29.85 9.98
CA LEU A 105 52.61 30.05 10.43
C LEU A 105 51.79 30.93 9.45
N THR A 106 52.44 31.79 8.68
CA THR A 106 51.79 32.73 7.76
C THR A 106 51.18 32.04 6.53
N GLY A 107 51.74 30.93 6.05
CA GLY A 107 51.18 30.16 4.93
C GLY A 107 49.88 29.42 5.27
N LEU A 108 49.76 28.87 6.47
CA LEU A 108 48.58 28.08 6.89
C LEU A 108 47.42 28.93 7.43
N ILE A 109 47.69 30.15 7.90
CA ILE A 109 46.65 31.09 8.34
C ILE A 109 45.98 31.80 7.15
N LEU A 110 46.68 32.05 6.04
CA LEU A 110 46.09 32.73 4.88
C LEU A 110 45.08 31.85 4.11
N ILE A 111 45.27 30.53 4.07
CA ILE A 111 44.30 29.60 3.45
C ILE A 111 43.01 29.48 4.29
N SER A 112 43.13 29.53 5.62
CA SER A 112 41.98 29.46 6.52
C SER A 112 41.21 30.79 6.63
N VAL A 113 41.88 31.94 6.55
CA VAL A 113 41.22 33.26 6.54
C VAL A 113 40.39 33.49 5.27
N TRP A 114 40.85 33.06 4.09
CA TRP A 114 40.07 33.21 2.84
C TRP A 114 38.76 32.40 2.84
N TYR A 115 38.73 31.25 3.52
CA TYR A 115 37.51 30.47 3.74
C TYR A 115 36.60 31.08 4.81
N ALA A 116 37.16 31.65 5.88
CA ALA A 116 36.38 32.24 6.98
C ALA A 116 35.75 33.60 6.60
N SER A 117 36.43 34.43 5.81
CA SER A 117 36.01 35.81 5.52
C SER A 117 34.83 35.96 4.54
N ARG A 118 34.11 34.86 4.23
CA ARG A 118 32.95 34.86 3.33
C ARG A 118 31.61 34.47 3.97
N GLN A 119 31.56 34.25 5.29
CA GLN A 119 30.31 33.88 6.00
C GLN A 119 29.77 34.86 7.05
N TYR A 120 30.56 35.81 7.57
CA TYR A 120 30.07 36.80 8.53
C TYR A 120 30.36 38.25 8.12
N GLY A 121 29.61 38.74 7.13
CA GLY A 121 29.43 40.17 6.91
C GLY A 121 28.30 40.70 7.80
N ALA A 122 28.64 41.53 8.79
CA ALA A 122 27.65 42.18 9.65
C ALA A 122 26.92 43.30 8.89
N GLY A 123 25.88 42.93 8.13
CA GLY A 123 25.01 43.85 7.41
C GLY A 123 23.54 43.68 7.81
N SER A 124 22.86 44.79 8.09
CA SER A 124 21.41 44.83 8.38
C SER A 124 20.57 44.61 7.12
N GLY A 125 20.65 43.41 6.56
CA GLY A 125 19.89 42.97 5.38
C GLY A 125 18.73 42.05 5.76
N ARG A 126 17.62 42.12 5.00
CA ARG A 126 16.54 41.13 5.09
C ARG A 126 17.08 39.76 4.67
N TRP A 127 16.94 38.76 5.53
CA TRP A 127 17.18 37.36 5.15
C TRP A 127 16.34 37.03 3.90
N PRO A 128 16.91 36.44 2.84
CA PRO A 128 16.12 35.88 1.77
C PRO A 128 15.30 34.74 2.36
N ALA A 129 13.98 34.79 2.20
CA ALA A 129 13.15 33.64 2.54
C ALA A 129 13.65 32.46 1.70
N ARG A 130 14.07 31.37 2.36
CA ARG A 130 14.08 30.06 1.70
C ARG A 130 12.64 29.87 1.22
N GLN A 131 12.46 29.81 -0.10
CA GLN A 131 11.18 29.41 -0.66
C GLN A 131 10.84 28.04 -0.04
N PRO A 132 9.56 27.74 0.26
CA PRO A 132 9.17 26.34 0.36
C PRO A 132 9.60 25.64 -0.94
N PRO A 133 9.80 24.31 -0.96
CA PRO A 133 10.08 23.61 -2.19
C PRO A 133 8.89 23.81 -3.15
N GLN A 134 9.02 24.80 -4.04
CA GLN A 134 8.29 24.78 -5.29
C GLN A 134 8.76 23.49 -5.96
N PHE A 135 7.92 22.46 -5.91
CA PHE A 135 7.95 21.42 -6.91
C PHE A 135 7.93 22.18 -8.24
N PRO A 136 9.00 22.12 -9.05
CA PRO A 136 8.82 22.54 -10.42
C PRO A 136 7.71 21.65 -10.97
N ALA A 137 6.73 22.25 -11.62
CA ALA A 137 6.08 21.57 -12.73
C ALA A 137 7.15 21.43 -13.83
N SER A 138 8.15 20.59 -13.58
CA SER A 138 8.95 19.97 -14.62
C SER A 138 7.92 19.27 -15.49
N PRO A 139 7.68 19.70 -16.73
CA PRO A 139 6.75 18.98 -17.58
C PRO A 139 7.29 17.57 -17.73
N SER A 140 6.54 16.56 -17.27
CA SER A 140 6.77 15.17 -17.70
C SER A 140 6.90 15.21 -19.22
N PRO A 141 8.01 14.67 -19.78
CA PRO A 141 8.54 15.05 -21.08
C PRO A 141 7.43 15.08 -22.12
N VAL A 142 7.11 16.30 -22.60
CA VAL A 142 5.76 16.71 -23.06
C VAL A 142 5.09 15.60 -23.87
N ARG A 143 4.23 14.84 -23.19
CA ARG A 143 3.73 13.55 -23.69
C ARG A 143 2.84 13.84 -24.91
N ASN A 144 3.37 13.58 -26.10
CA ASN A 144 2.76 14.00 -27.36
C ASN A 144 1.61 13.04 -27.74
N TRP A 145 0.46 13.27 -27.11
CA TRP A 145 -0.78 12.54 -27.33
C TRP A 145 -1.19 12.53 -28.79
N ASP A 146 -1.08 13.65 -29.52
CA ASP A 146 -1.45 13.73 -30.93
C ASP A 146 -0.58 12.79 -31.79
N SER A 147 0.73 12.74 -31.53
CA SER A 147 1.64 11.80 -32.20
C SER A 147 1.41 10.36 -31.79
N ALA A 148 1.06 10.09 -30.54
CA ALA A 148 0.78 8.74 -30.03
C ALA A 148 -0.54 8.19 -30.61
N ALA A 149 -1.59 9.02 -30.65
CA ALA A 149 -2.87 8.72 -31.28
C ALA A 149 -2.73 8.56 -32.80
N SER A 150 -1.91 9.40 -33.46
CA SER A 150 -1.60 9.25 -34.90
C SER A 150 -0.91 7.92 -35.19
N LYS A 151 0.06 7.49 -34.36
CA LYS A 151 0.65 6.15 -34.44
C LYS A 151 -0.38 5.05 -34.17
N ALA A 152 -1.29 5.25 -33.22
CA ALA A 152 -2.34 4.28 -32.88
C ALA A 152 -3.33 4.07 -34.03
N ALA A 153 -3.87 5.15 -34.63
CA ALA A 153 -4.73 5.05 -35.81
C ALA A 153 -4.02 4.39 -37.00
N ALA A 154 -2.77 4.77 -37.28
CA ALA A 154 -1.94 4.13 -38.32
C ALA A 154 -1.54 2.67 -38.00
N PHE A 155 -1.65 2.25 -36.74
CA PHE A 155 -1.52 0.85 -36.33
C PHE A 155 -2.82 0.10 -36.59
N THR A 156 -3.94 0.58 -36.06
CA THR A 156 -5.28 -0.01 -36.20
C THR A 156 -5.68 -0.20 -37.66
N ALA A 157 -5.45 0.81 -38.50
CA ALA A 157 -5.75 0.77 -39.94
C ALA A 157 -4.94 -0.26 -40.74
N ARG A 158 -3.90 -0.87 -40.15
CA ARG A 158 -3.15 -1.99 -40.76
C ARG A 158 -3.64 -3.37 -40.33
N LEU A 159 -4.48 -3.48 -39.30
CA LEU A 159 -4.97 -4.75 -38.75
C LEU A 159 -6.14 -5.30 -39.58
N ASN A 160 -6.18 -6.62 -39.79
CA ASN A 160 -7.40 -7.30 -40.20
C ASN A 160 -8.31 -7.58 -39.00
N LEU A 161 -9.59 -7.86 -39.23
CA LEU A 161 -10.58 -8.05 -38.15
C LEU A 161 -10.15 -9.09 -37.08
N THR A 162 -9.52 -10.20 -37.47
CA THR A 162 -9.05 -11.23 -36.52
C THR A 162 -7.81 -10.80 -35.72
N GLU A 163 -7.03 -9.84 -36.22
CA GLU A 163 -5.96 -9.19 -35.46
C GLU A 163 -6.53 -8.11 -34.53
N LYS A 164 -7.54 -7.35 -34.99
CA LYS A 164 -8.25 -6.36 -34.17
C LYS A 164 -8.80 -6.98 -32.89
N THR A 165 -9.52 -8.11 -32.98
CA THR A 165 -10.09 -8.77 -31.78
C THR A 165 -9.03 -9.33 -30.81
N ARG A 166 -7.80 -9.59 -31.28
CA ARG A 166 -6.68 -10.05 -30.44
C ARG A 166 -6.03 -8.93 -29.62
N ILE A 167 -6.10 -7.67 -30.05
CA ILE A 167 -5.54 -6.55 -29.28
C ILE A 167 -6.38 -6.22 -28.05
N VAL A 168 -7.70 -6.44 -28.13
CA VAL A 168 -8.67 -6.11 -27.06
C VAL A 168 -8.99 -7.30 -26.14
N THR A 169 -8.51 -8.50 -26.46
CA THR A 169 -8.80 -9.72 -25.67
C THR A 169 -7.51 -10.30 -25.11
N GLY A 170 -7.43 -10.41 -23.79
CA GLY A 170 -6.33 -11.08 -23.10
C GLY A 170 -6.17 -12.54 -23.53
N ARG A 171 -4.98 -13.08 -23.27
CA ARG A 171 -4.77 -14.52 -23.19
C ARG A 171 -3.84 -14.88 -22.02
N ILE A 172 -4.18 -15.98 -21.38
CA ILE A 172 -3.40 -16.67 -20.36
C ILE A 172 -2.91 -18.01 -20.94
N GLY A 173 -1.75 -18.48 -20.48
CA GLY A 173 -1.09 -19.67 -20.99
C GLY A 173 0.43 -19.54 -20.93
N LEU A 174 1.14 -20.67 -20.76
CA LEU A 174 2.61 -20.69 -20.72
C LEU A 174 3.22 -20.30 -22.08
N GLU A 175 2.46 -20.42 -23.15
CA GLU A 175 2.84 -20.18 -24.54
C GLU A 175 2.63 -18.75 -25.05
N VAL A 176 2.00 -17.86 -24.27
CA VAL A 176 1.67 -16.48 -24.70
C VAL A 176 2.38 -15.35 -23.97
N GLY A 177 3.02 -15.64 -22.84
CA GLY A 177 3.80 -14.66 -22.10
C GLY A 177 3.85 -14.96 -20.61
N GLY A 178 4.97 -14.67 -19.97
CA GLY A 178 5.19 -14.92 -18.55
C GLY A 178 4.48 -13.95 -17.61
N CYS A 179 3.39 -13.29 -18.01
CA CYS A 179 2.66 -12.31 -17.21
C CYS A 179 1.23 -12.77 -16.93
N ILE A 180 0.56 -12.19 -15.92
CA ILE A 180 -0.78 -12.65 -15.50
C ILE A 180 -1.91 -12.20 -16.44
N GLY A 181 -1.67 -11.14 -17.22
CA GLY A 181 -2.43 -10.80 -18.41
C GLY A 181 -1.47 -10.55 -19.56
N ASN A 182 -1.78 -11.06 -20.74
CA ASN A 182 -0.96 -10.86 -21.93
C ASN A 182 -1.87 -10.48 -23.10
N ILE A 183 -1.47 -9.50 -23.91
CA ILE A 183 -1.94 -9.36 -25.30
C ILE A 183 -0.85 -10.00 -26.18
N PRO A 184 -1.13 -11.06 -26.94
CA PRO A 184 -0.11 -11.73 -27.77
C PRO A 184 0.51 -10.84 -28.85
N PRO A 185 1.74 -11.11 -29.29
CA PRO A 185 2.38 -10.41 -30.41
C PRO A 185 1.64 -10.64 -31.75
N ILE A 186 1.80 -9.68 -32.67
CA ILE A 186 1.31 -9.76 -34.06
C ILE A 186 2.45 -9.36 -34.99
N GLU A 187 3.25 -10.37 -35.36
CA GLU A 187 4.50 -10.22 -36.13
C GLU A 187 4.31 -9.43 -37.43
N ARG A 188 3.22 -9.70 -38.16
CA ARG A 188 2.89 -9.09 -39.47
C ARG A 188 2.84 -7.56 -39.44
N VAL A 189 2.55 -6.94 -38.30
CA VAL A 189 2.49 -5.49 -38.13
C VAL A 189 3.61 -4.92 -37.26
N GLY A 190 4.52 -5.76 -36.77
CA GLY A 190 5.64 -5.40 -35.89
C GLY A 190 5.30 -5.27 -34.41
N PHE A 191 4.16 -5.83 -33.96
CA PHE A 191 3.70 -5.71 -32.58
C PHE A 191 4.26 -6.81 -31.67
N ARG A 192 4.88 -6.42 -30.55
CA ARG A 192 5.55 -7.33 -29.60
C ARG A 192 4.65 -7.89 -28.50
N GLY A 193 3.36 -7.51 -28.49
CA GLY A 193 2.43 -7.84 -27.40
C GLY A 193 2.41 -6.79 -26.28
N LEU A 194 1.59 -7.03 -25.26
CA LEU A 194 1.62 -6.32 -23.99
C LEU A 194 1.70 -7.33 -22.84
N CYS A 195 2.55 -7.03 -21.85
CA CYS A 195 2.59 -7.74 -20.57
C CYS A 195 1.94 -6.88 -19.47
N LEU A 196 0.94 -7.44 -18.80
CA LEU A 196 0.24 -6.85 -17.66
C LEU A 196 0.61 -7.66 -16.41
N LEU A 197 1.14 -7.00 -15.38
CA LEU A 197 1.61 -7.67 -14.16
C LEU A 197 1.21 -6.90 -12.89
N ASP A 198 0.79 -7.65 -11.87
CA ASP A 198 0.61 -7.11 -10.53
C ASP A 198 1.95 -6.71 -9.90
N GLY A 199 1.98 -5.75 -8.98
CA GLY A 199 0.83 -5.04 -8.41
C GLY A 199 1.23 -3.72 -7.73
N PRO A 200 0.37 -3.15 -6.87
CA PRO A 200 0.55 -1.82 -6.30
C PRO A 200 1.73 -1.67 -5.31
N THR A 201 2.41 -2.76 -4.92
CA THR A 201 3.48 -2.74 -3.90
C THR A 201 4.78 -3.43 -4.30
N ALA A 202 4.76 -4.29 -5.32
CA ALA A 202 5.88 -5.09 -5.79
C ALA A 202 5.52 -5.70 -7.14
N LEU A 203 6.45 -6.40 -7.81
CA LEU A 203 6.10 -7.27 -8.93
C LEU A 203 5.70 -8.65 -8.39
N ASN A 204 4.40 -8.95 -8.42
CA ASN A 204 3.80 -10.06 -7.67
C ASN A 204 4.46 -11.41 -7.95
N ARG A 205 4.67 -11.73 -9.24
CA ARG A 205 5.12 -13.05 -9.70
C ARG A 205 6.52 -13.04 -10.29
N ALA A 206 7.39 -12.12 -9.85
CA ALA A 206 8.76 -11.98 -10.32
C ALA A 206 9.80 -12.41 -9.25
N ASP A 207 11.05 -12.56 -9.69
CA ASP A 207 12.22 -12.81 -8.83
C ASP A 207 13.29 -11.72 -9.07
N LEU A 208 14.19 -11.51 -8.11
CA LEU A 208 15.13 -10.37 -8.04
C LEU A 208 14.44 -9.01 -8.21
N VAL A 209 13.38 -8.83 -7.43
CA VAL A 209 12.55 -7.60 -7.31
C VAL A 209 12.46 -7.16 -5.86
N SER A 210 11.99 -5.93 -5.63
CA SER A 210 11.78 -5.36 -4.30
C SER A 210 10.32 -5.41 -3.86
N VAL A 211 10.10 -5.51 -2.54
CA VAL A 211 8.78 -5.34 -1.92
C VAL A 211 8.76 -3.99 -1.19
N PHE A 212 8.02 -3.03 -1.75
CA PHE A 212 7.90 -1.68 -1.23
C PHE A 212 6.84 -1.62 -0.11
N PRO A 213 6.81 -0.54 0.70
CA PRO A 213 5.76 -0.36 1.70
C PRO A 213 4.38 -0.29 1.03
N ALA A 214 3.32 -0.73 1.70
CA ALA A 214 1.97 -0.74 1.16
C ALA A 214 1.44 0.68 0.85
N GLY A 215 0.31 0.78 0.12
CA GLY A 215 -0.37 2.06 -0.11
C GLY A 215 -0.70 2.76 1.21
N LEU A 216 -1.26 2.02 2.17
CA LEU A 216 -1.61 2.51 3.51
C LEU A 216 -0.41 3.10 4.26
N THR A 217 0.73 2.42 4.20
CA THR A 217 1.99 2.89 4.80
C THR A 217 2.54 4.11 4.06
N THR A 218 2.37 4.13 2.74
CA THR A 218 2.78 5.26 1.90
C THR A 218 1.97 6.52 2.23
N ALA A 219 0.66 6.37 2.43
CA ALA A 219 -0.21 7.45 2.89
C ALA A 219 0.14 7.90 4.31
N ALA A 220 0.42 6.97 5.23
CA ALA A 220 0.81 7.27 6.61
C ALA A 220 2.08 8.14 6.73
N SER A 221 2.90 8.22 5.68
CA SER A 221 4.03 9.17 5.61
C SER A 221 3.60 10.64 5.43
N TRP A 222 2.44 10.89 4.82
CA TRP A 222 1.94 12.20 4.36
C TRP A 222 2.97 13.02 3.55
N ASP A 223 3.89 12.33 2.86
CA ASP A 223 5.03 12.93 2.15
C ASP A 223 4.91 12.79 0.63
N LYS A 224 4.65 13.90 -0.05
CA LYS A 224 4.45 13.97 -1.51
C LYS A 224 5.69 13.54 -2.31
N ASP A 225 6.89 13.78 -1.79
CA ASP A 225 8.15 13.39 -2.41
C ASP A 225 8.38 11.88 -2.28
N LEU A 226 8.09 11.29 -1.11
CA LEU A 226 8.21 9.84 -0.92
C LEU A 226 7.14 9.05 -1.69
N ILE A 227 5.90 9.55 -1.79
CA ILE A 227 4.85 8.94 -2.63
C ILE A 227 5.32 8.84 -4.09
N TYR A 228 5.78 9.96 -4.68
CA TYR A 228 6.27 9.97 -6.07
C TYR A 228 7.49 9.06 -6.25
N LYS A 229 8.46 9.10 -5.32
CA LYS A 229 9.68 8.27 -5.41
C LYS A 229 9.40 6.78 -5.29
N ARG A 230 8.44 6.37 -4.45
CA ARG A 230 7.96 4.98 -4.40
C ARG A 230 7.33 4.57 -5.73
N GLY A 231 6.39 5.36 -6.25
CA GLY A 231 5.75 5.08 -7.54
C GLY A 231 6.75 4.97 -8.69
N LYS A 232 7.76 5.85 -8.70
CA LYS A 232 8.84 5.82 -9.69
C LYS A 232 9.73 4.58 -9.56
N ALA A 233 10.22 4.27 -8.36
CA ALA A 233 11.06 3.09 -8.13
C ALA A 233 10.33 1.78 -8.52
N LEU A 234 9.04 1.67 -8.17
CA LEU A 234 8.19 0.54 -8.57
C LEU A 234 8.02 0.47 -10.10
N GLY A 235 7.77 1.60 -10.77
CA GLY A 235 7.70 1.69 -12.23
C GLY A 235 9.02 1.36 -12.93
N GLU A 236 10.15 1.72 -12.34
CA GLU A 236 11.49 1.38 -12.85
C GLU A 236 11.73 -0.14 -12.80
N GLU A 237 11.30 -0.84 -11.75
CA GLU A 237 11.36 -2.31 -11.70
C GLU A 237 10.41 -2.97 -12.72
N PHE A 238 9.19 -2.46 -12.87
CA PHE A 238 8.24 -2.93 -13.91
C PHE A 238 8.85 -2.80 -15.32
N ARG A 239 9.39 -1.63 -15.67
CA ARG A 239 10.03 -1.41 -16.98
C ARG A 239 11.23 -2.33 -17.18
N ASP A 240 12.11 -2.45 -16.20
CA ASP A 240 13.34 -3.21 -16.37
C ASP A 240 13.08 -4.73 -16.41
N LYS A 241 11.91 -5.20 -15.96
CA LYS A 241 11.35 -6.54 -16.24
C LYS A 241 10.58 -6.67 -17.57
N GLY A 242 10.42 -5.59 -18.34
CA GLY A 242 9.68 -5.57 -19.60
C GLY A 242 8.15 -5.60 -19.46
N VAL A 243 7.64 -5.31 -18.26
CA VAL A 243 6.19 -5.16 -18.05
C VAL A 243 5.74 -3.87 -18.75
N HIS A 244 4.58 -3.92 -19.40
CA HIS A 244 4.02 -2.78 -20.14
C HIS A 244 3.00 -2.02 -19.29
N VAL A 245 2.19 -2.77 -18.50
CA VAL A 245 1.18 -2.24 -17.58
C VAL A 245 1.43 -2.78 -16.16
N GLY A 246 1.67 -1.87 -15.21
CA GLY A 246 1.74 -2.20 -13.79
C GLY A 246 0.37 -2.02 -13.14
N LEU A 247 -0.17 -3.06 -12.53
CA LEU A 247 -1.58 -3.12 -12.09
C LEU A 247 -1.81 -2.43 -10.73
N GLY A 248 -1.56 -1.14 -10.70
CA GLY A 248 -1.85 -0.22 -9.60
C GLY A 248 -1.53 1.23 -10.01
N PRO A 249 -1.77 2.22 -9.14
CA PRO A 249 -2.17 2.11 -7.73
C PRO A 249 -3.68 1.89 -7.47
N VAL A 250 -4.04 1.74 -6.18
CA VAL A 250 -5.41 1.43 -5.72
C VAL A 250 -6.09 2.62 -5.04
N ALA A 251 -7.34 2.88 -5.41
CA ALA A 251 -8.27 3.81 -4.75
C ALA A 251 -9.65 3.20 -4.42
N GLY A 252 -9.95 2.01 -4.94
CA GLY A 252 -11.11 1.19 -4.56
C GLY A 252 -10.62 -0.21 -4.18
N PRO A 253 -10.77 -0.69 -2.93
CA PRO A 253 -11.45 -0.04 -1.80
C PRO A 253 -10.79 1.29 -1.39
N LEU A 254 -11.64 2.26 -1.07
CA LEU A 254 -11.25 3.49 -0.37
C LEU A 254 -11.12 3.22 1.14
N GLY A 255 -11.93 2.30 1.67
CA GLY A 255 -11.87 1.83 3.05
C GLY A 255 -13.14 2.09 3.86
N ARG A 256 -14.33 1.98 3.24
CA ARG A 256 -15.64 2.09 3.91
C ARG A 256 -15.76 1.17 5.13
N ASN A 257 -15.37 -0.10 4.94
CA ASN A 257 -15.47 -1.14 5.97
C ASN A 257 -14.11 -1.28 6.68
N GLN A 258 -14.06 -1.11 8.01
CA GLN A 258 -12.81 -1.23 8.80
C GLN A 258 -12.15 -2.62 8.75
N LEU A 259 -12.93 -3.63 8.35
CA LEU A 259 -12.53 -5.03 8.17
C LEU A 259 -12.11 -5.40 6.73
N GLY A 260 -12.23 -4.47 5.76
CA GLY A 260 -12.08 -4.75 4.34
C GLY A 260 -10.73 -5.37 3.96
N GLY A 261 -10.75 -6.52 3.27
CA GLY A 261 -9.58 -7.38 3.04
C GLY A 261 -8.41 -6.71 2.29
N ARG A 262 -8.68 -5.68 1.49
CA ARG A 262 -7.72 -5.04 0.58
C ARG A 262 -7.46 -3.54 0.84
N ASN A 263 -8.00 -2.98 1.92
CA ASN A 263 -7.85 -1.55 2.27
C ASN A 263 -6.37 -1.10 2.32
N TRP A 264 -5.46 -2.03 2.61
CA TRP A 264 -4.02 -1.79 2.69
C TRP A 264 -3.32 -1.58 1.34
N GLU A 265 -3.86 -2.09 0.23
CA GLU A 265 -3.35 -1.83 -1.12
C GLU A 265 -3.60 -0.37 -1.53
N GLY A 266 -4.77 0.15 -1.12
CA GLY A 266 -5.15 1.55 -1.21
C GLY A 266 -4.41 2.43 -0.20
N PHE A 267 -4.75 3.72 -0.16
CA PHE A 267 -4.00 4.73 0.60
C PHE A 267 -4.67 5.13 1.91
N SER A 268 -5.91 5.59 1.87
CA SER A 268 -6.58 6.27 2.97
C SER A 268 -8.09 6.26 2.79
N VAL A 269 -8.82 6.18 3.90
CA VAL A 269 -10.27 6.42 3.99
C VAL A 269 -10.69 7.84 3.58
N ASP A 270 -9.73 8.75 3.42
CA ASP A 270 -9.97 10.11 2.94
C ASP A 270 -9.70 10.27 1.43
N PRO A 271 -10.68 10.78 0.65
CA PRO A 271 -10.58 10.91 -0.80
C PRO A 271 -9.56 11.95 -1.26
N TYR A 272 -9.27 12.99 -0.47
CA TYR A 272 -8.27 14.00 -0.83
C TYR A 272 -6.85 13.43 -0.64
N LEU A 273 -6.58 12.78 0.49
CA LEU A 273 -5.29 12.12 0.71
C LEU A 273 -5.05 11.00 -0.32
N THR A 274 -6.07 10.17 -0.58
CA THR A 274 -5.99 9.11 -1.61
C THR A 274 -5.85 9.70 -3.01
N GLY A 275 -6.56 10.78 -3.37
CA GLY A 275 -6.41 11.43 -4.68
C GLY A 275 -5.00 12.00 -4.92
N VAL A 276 -4.42 12.68 -3.93
CA VAL A 276 -3.03 13.15 -3.99
C VAL A 276 -2.06 11.97 -4.11
N ALA A 277 -2.28 10.89 -3.35
CA ALA A 277 -1.40 9.73 -3.35
C ALA A 277 -1.45 8.92 -4.66
N MET A 278 -2.65 8.73 -5.23
CA MET A 278 -2.86 8.18 -6.57
C MET A 278 -2.14 9.03 -7.62
N SER A 279 -2.41 10.34 -7.65
CA SER A 279 -1.88 11.27 -8.65
C SER A 279 -0.35 11.25 -8.71
N LEU A 280 0.32 11.21 -7.55
CA LEU A 280 1.78 11.18 -7.45
C LEU A 280 2.38 9.79 -7.77
N THR A 281 1.72 8.71 -7.37
CA THR A 281 2.16 7.35 -7.68
C THR A 281 2.05 7.05 -9.18
N ILE A 282 0.93 7.45 -9.80
CA ILE A 282 0.69 7.38 -11.25
C ILE A 282 1.72 8.19 -12.03
N LYS A 283 2.06 9.41 -11.59
CA LYS A 283 3.13 10.20 -12.21
C LYS A 283 4.48 9.47 -12.12
N GLY A 284 4.83 8.94 -10.95
CA GLY A 284 6.07 8.18 -10.75
C GLY A 284 6.20 6.98 -11.69
N MET A 285 5.20 6.09 -11.71
CA MET A 285 5.20 4.88 -12.56
C MET A 285 5.29 5.22 -14.05
N GLN A 286 4.57 6.25 -14.48
CA GLN A 286 4.50 6.64 -15.90
C GLN A 286 5.70 7.47 -16.37
N ASP A 287 6.34 8.23 -15.48
CA ASP A 287 7.64 8.87 -15.77
C ASP A 287 8.79 7.84 -15.86
N ALA A 288 8.57 6.60 -15.40
CA ALA A 288 9.44 5.45 -15.65
C ALA A 288 9.11 4.69 -16.95
N GLY A 289 8.08 5.10 -17.71
CA GLY A 289 7.69 4.50 -18.99
C GLY A 289 6.73 3.31 -18.90
N VAL A 290 6.13 3.06 -17.72
CA VAL A 290 5.15 1.97 -17.51
C VAL A 290 3.75 2.55 -17.43
N GLN A 291 2.79 1.89 -18.07
CA GLN A 291 1.38 2.26 -17.98
C GLN A 291 0.88 1.97 -16.55
N ALA A 292 0.41 3.00 -15.85
CA ALA A 292 -0.22 2.83 -14.54
C ALA A 292 -1.72 2.50 -14.70
N CYS A 293 -2.25 1.72 -13.76
CA CYS A 293 -3.63 1.21 -13.79
C CYS A 293 -4.35 1.59 -12.50
N ALA A 294 -5.23 2.59 -12.55
CA ALA A 294 -6.02 2.99 -11.39
C ALA A 294 -7.13 1.95 -11.15
N LYS A 295 -7.11 1.28 -9.98
CA LYS A 295 -8.05 0.19 -9.66
C LYS A 295 -8.68 0.31 -8.26
N HIS A 296 -9.81 -0.32 -7.95
CA HIS A 296 -10.77 -0.98 -8.84
C HIS A 296 -12.01 -0.07 -8.97
N PHE A 297 -12.52 0.13 -10.18
CA PHE A 297 -13.51 1.15 -10.52
C PHE A 297 -14.91 0.53 -10.74
N ILE A 298 -15.88 0.68 -9.83
CA ILE A 298 -15.83 1.42 -8.56
C ILE A 298 -16.77 0.81 -7.51
N GLY A 299 -16.55 1.10 -6.23
CA GLY A 299 -17.38 0.64 -5.12
C GLY A 299 -17.03 -0.75 -4.58
N ASN A 300 -15.85 -1.30 -4.92
CA ASN A 300 -15.35 -2.59 -4.41
C ASN A 300 -14.83 -2.46 -2.96
N GLU A 301 -15.75 -2.19 -2.02
CA GLU A 301 -15.44 -1.89 -0.61
C GLU A 301 -15.46 -3.12 0.32
N GLN A 302 -15.71 -4.33 -0.21
CA GLN A 302 -15.58 -5.61 0.50
C GLN A 302 -15.20 -6.72 -0.48
N GLU A 303 -14.52 -7.75 0.03
CA GLU A 303 -14.13 -8.93 -0.76
C GLU A 303 -15.20 -10.03 -0.75
N THR A 304 -16.02 -10.09 0.31
CA THR A 304 -17.10 -11.06 0.47
C THR A 304 -18.17 -10.90 -0.64
N GLN A 305 -18.40 -11.96 -1.42
CA GLN A 305 -19.20 -11.94 -2.65
C GLN A 305 -18.79 -10.84 -3.65
N ARG A 306 -17.49 -10.51 -3.76
CA ARG A 306 -17.01 -9.53 -4.76
C ARG A 306 -17.32 -9.96 -6.21
N THR A 307 -17.32 -11.27 -6.48
CA THR A 307 -17.59 -11.89 -7.78
C THR A 307 -18.69 -12.96 -7.64
N ASN A 308 -19.03 -13.66 -8.72
CA ASN A 308 -20.13 -14.62 -8.75
C ASN A 308 -19.79 -15.89 -7.96
N SER A 309 -20.82 -16.51 -7.38
CA SER A 309 -20.73 -17.77 -6.64
C SER A 309 -21.89 -18.70 -7.03
N TRP A 310 -21.87 -19.95 -6.56
CA TRP A 310 -22.86 -20.95 -6.95
C TRP A 310 -23.42 -21.63 -5.70
N LEU A 311 -24.75 -21.72 -5.62
CA LEU A 311 -25.42 -22.52 -4.59
C LEU A 311 -25.29 -24.02 -4.90
N GLN A 312 -25.43 -24.87 -3.88
CA GLN A 312 -25.33 -26.33 -3.97
C GLN A 312 -26.31 -26.99 -4.97
N ASN A 313 -27.37 -26.27 -5.37
CA ASN A 313 -28.35 -26.71 -6.37
C ASN A 313 -27.99 -26.30 -7.82
N GLY A 314 -26.85 -25.66 -8.05
CA GLY A 314 -26.43 -25.17 -9.37
C GLY A 314 -27.02 -23.81 -9.78
N THR A 315 -27.62 -23.06 -8.86
CA THR A 315 -28.02 -21.66 -9.12
C THR A 315 -26.82 -20.73 -8.97
N GLU A 316 -26.47 -20.01 -10.04
CA GLU A 316 -25.50 -18.90 -9.99
C GLU A 316 -26.06 -17.72 -9.20
N ILE A 317 -25.22 -17.14 -8.34
CA ILE A 317 -25.47 -15.94 -7.56
C ILE A 317 -24.48 -14.86 -8.01
N ALA A 318 -25.03 -13.72 -8.44
CA ALA A 318 -24.26 -12.57 -8.90
C ALA A 318 -23.35 -11.99 -7.81
N ALA A 319 -22.32 -11.26 -8.22
CA ALA A 319 -21.54 -10.40 -7.35
C ALA A 319 -22.42 -9.45 -6.51
N ILE A 320 -21.90 -8.97 -5.39
CA ILE A 320 -22.56 -7.95 -4.57
C ILE A 320 -22.79 -6.67 -5.36
N SER A 321 -23.96 -6.06 -5.17
CA SER A 321 -24.25 -4.71 -5.66
C SER A 321 -23.93 -3.67 -4.58
N SER A 322 -22.90 -2.87 -4.81
CA SER A 322 -22.68 -1.63 -4.07
C SER A 322 -23.67 -0.59 -4.58
N ASN A 323 -24.60 -0.19 -3.73
CA ASN A 323 -25.66 0.76 -4.09
C ASN A 323 -25.29 2.14 -3.53
N ILE A 324 -24.86 3.04 -4.42
CA ILE A 324 -24.25 4.33 -4.08
C ILE A 324 -25.08 5.44 -4.73
N ASP A 325 -25.45 6.46 -3.96
CA ASP A 325 -26.11 7.65 -4.48
C ASP A 325 -25.13 8.54 -5.25
N ASP A 326 -25.68 9.38 -6.12
CA ASP A 326 -24.94 10.24 -7.04
C ASP A 326 -23.98 11.22 -6.32
N ARG A 327 -24.41 11.79 -5.18
CA ARG A 327 -23.58 12.73 -4.41
C ARG A 327 -22.44 12.02 -3.71
N THR A 328 -22.72 10.87 -3.10
CA THR A 328 -21.70 10.04 -2.45
C THR A 328 -20.69 9.48 -3.44
N LEU A 329 -21.12 9.15 -4.66
CA LEU A 329 -20.19 8.79 -5.74
C LEU A 329 -19.24 9.96 -6.04
N HIS A 330 -19.75 11.15 -6.34
CA HIS A 330 -18.92 12.31 -6.74
C HIS A 330 -18.03 12.90 -5.63
N GLU A 331 -18.54 13.08 -4.40
CA GLU A 331 -17.80 13.72 -3.31
C GLU A 331 -16.83 12.80 -2.56
N LEU A 332 -17.00 11.47 -2.67
CA LEU A 332 -16.20 10.47 -1.94
C LEU A 332 -15.45 9.51 -2.88
N TYR A 333 -16.14 8.56 -3.51
CA TYR A 333 -15.47 7.44 -4.18
C TYR A 333 -14.82 7.82 -5.52
N LEU A 334 -15.46 8.68 -6.33
CA LEU A 334 -14.99 9.11 -7.65
C LEU A 334 -13.82 10.11 -7.57
N TRP A 335 -13.75 10.90 -6.50
CA TRP A 335 -12.75 11.95 -6.28
C TRP A 335 -11.29 11.50 -6.56
N PRO A 336 -10.76 10.41 -5.98
CA PRO A 336 -9.40 9.95 -6.28
C PRO A 336 -9.22 9.43 -7.71
N PHE A 337 -10.27 8.97 -8.39
CA PHE A 337 -10.22 8.63 -9.81
C PHE A 337 -10.14 9.89 -10.67
N ALA A 338 -10.88 10.97 -10.36
CA ALA A 338 -10.74 12.26 -11.06
C ALA A 338 -9.30 12.82 -10.96
N ASP A 339 -8.64 12.73 -9.80
CA ASP A 339 -7.22 13.06 -9.62
C ASP A 339 -6.26 12.14 -10.39
N SER A 340 -6.66 10.88 -10.62
CA SER A 340 -5.94 9.90 -11.45
C SER A 340 -6.07 10.20 -12.94
N ILE A 341 -7.26 10.57 -13.41
CA ILE A 341 -7.49 10.95 -14.81
C ILE A 341 -6.74 12.26 -15.11
N ARG A 342 -6.76 13.24 -14.19
CA ARG A 342 -5.95 14.47 -14.27
C ARG A 342 -4.44 14.22 -14.19
N ALA A 343 -4.00 13.14 -13.54
CA ALA A 343 -2.60 12.69 -13.59
C ALA A 343 -2.21 12.07 -14.94
N GLY A 344 -3.16 11.91 -15.86
CA GLY A 344 -2.96 11.27 -17.16
C GLY A 344 -2.67 9.78 -17.01
N VAL A 345 -3.44 9.06 -16.18
CA VAL A 345 -3.35 7.60 -16.05
C VAL A 345 -3.64 6.90 -17.39
N ALA A 346 -2.87 5.87 -17.71
CA ALA A 346 -2.96 5.14 -18.96
C ALA A 346 -4.22 4.25 -19.05
N THR A 347 -4.54 3.56 -17.97
CA THR A 347 -5.68 2.63 -17.89
C THR A 347 -6.41 2.70 -16.56
N VAL A 348 -7.70 2.36 -16.58
CA VAL A 348 -8.55 2.16 -15.40
C VAL A 348 -9.04 0.72 -15.41
N MET A 349 -8.99 0.04 -14.27
CA MET A 349 -9.53 -1.31 -14.12
C MET A 349 -10.93 -1.23 -13.54
N CYS A 350 -11.95 -1.67 -14.27
CA CYS A 350 -13.29 -1.82 -13.75
C CYS A 350 -13.37 -3.01 -12.77
N SER A 351 -14.17 -2.89 -11.71
CA SER A 351 -14.20 -3.83 -10.59
C SER A 351 -15.15 -5.02 -10.80
N TYR A 352 -14.99 -6.05 -9.95
CA TYR A 352 -15.87 -7.22 -9.93
C TYR A 352 -17.31 -6.90 -9.49
N ASN A 353 -17.49 -5.98 -8.55
CA ASN A 353 -18.79 -5.70 -7.97
C ASN A 353 -19.77 -5.11 -8.99
N ARG A 354 -21.06 -5.30 -8.71
CA ARG A 354 -22.11 -4.51 -9.35
C ARG A 354 -22.18 -3.13 -8.70
N LEU A 355 -22.46 -2.10 -9.48
CA LEU A 355 -22.76 -0.75 -9.04
C LEU A 355 -24.22 -0.47 -9.45
N ASN A 356 -25.08 -0.19 -8.47
CA ASN A 356 -26.51 0.04 -8.70
C ASN A 356 -27.13 -1.05 -9.60
N GLN A 357 -26.97 -2.32 -9.18
CA GLN A 357 -27.39 -3.58 -9.82
C GLN A 357 -26.67 -4.03 -11.10
N THR A 358 -25.85 -3.19 -11.76
CA THR A 358 -25.16 -3.52 -13.03
C THR A 358 -23.64 -3.74 -12.81
N TYR A 359 -23.01 -4.74 -13.42
CA TYR A 359 -21.56 -4.99 -13.25
C TYR A 359 -20.72 -3.78 -13.69
N ALA A 360 -19.72 -3.40 -12.91
CA ALA A 360 -18.94 -2.19 -13.18
C ALA A 360 -18.23 -2.22 -14.55
N CYS A 361 -17.90 -3.41 -15.07
CA CYS A 361 -17.30 -3.62 -16.38
C CYS A 361 -18.27 -3.59 -17.58
N GLU A 362 -19.57 -3.36 -17.38
CA GLU A 362 -20.55 -3.18 -18.48
C GLU A 362 -21.54 -2.04 -18.23
N ASN A 363 -21.39 -1.32 -17.11
CA ASN A 363 -22.24 -0.20 -16.73
C ASN A 363 -21.93 1.04 -17.60
N SER A 364 -22.74 1.24 -18.65
CA SER A 364 -22.60 2.33 -19.62
C SER A 364 -22.62 3.73 -19.00
N ASN A 365 -23.43 3.94 -17.95
CA ASN A 365 -23.52 5.23 -17.27
C ASN A 365 -22.22 5.54 -16.49
N LEU A 366 -21.60 4.50 -15.89
CA LEU A 366 -20.32 4.61 -15.18
C LEU A 366 -19.13 4.77 -16.13
N LEU A 367 -19.01 3.91 -17.14
CA LEU A 367 -17.80 3.84 -17.99
C LEU A 367 -17.82 4.84 -19.15
N ASN A 368 -18.96 5.03 -19.82
CA ASN A 368 -19.08 6.05 -20.87
C ASN A 368 -19.39 7.41 -20.24
N GLY A 369 -20.55 7.52 -19.57
CA GLY A 369 -21.03 8.80 -19.01
C GLY A 369 -20.07 9.46 -18.02
N ILE A 370 -19.79 8.82 -16.89
CA ILE A 370 -18.94 9.40 -15.84
C ILE A 370 -17.45 9.35 -16.23
N LEU A 371 -16.91 8.18 -16.56
CA LEU A 371 -15.47 8.05 -16.79
C LEU A 371 -14.98 8.67 -18.11
N LYS A 372 -15.63 8.37 -19.25
CA LYS A 372 -15.15 8.81 -20.58
C LYS A 372 -15.64 10.19 -20.99
N ASP A 373 -16.85 10.62 -20.59
CA ASP A 373 -17.44 11.89 -21.02
C ASP A 373 -17.33 13.00 -19.95
N GLU A 374 -17.73 12.75 -18.70
CA GLU A 374 -17.60 13.72 -17.61
C GLU A 374 -16.12 13.92 -17.23
N LEU A 375 -15.43 12.88 -16.75
CA LEU A 375 -14.01 12.95 -16.42
C LEU A 375 -13.09 12.99 -17.67
N ALA A 376 -13.66 12.92 -18.87
CA ALA A 376 -12.99 13.04 -20.17
C ALA A 376 -11.80 12.06 -20.36
N PHE A 377 -11.87 10.84 -19.83
CA PHE A 377 -10.78 9.86 -19.84
C PHE A 377 -10.32 9.48 -21.26
N LYS A 378 -9.00 9.68 -21.52
CA LYS A 378 -8.35 9.41 -22.82
C LYS A 378 -7.57 8.09 -22.89
N GLY A 379 -7.46 7.38 -21.77
CA GLY A 379 -6.92 6.03 -21.72
C GLY A 379 -7.95 4.97 -22.13
N TYR A 380 -7.68 3.71 -21.77
CA TYR A 380 -8.58 2.58 -22.00
C TYR A 380 -9.06 1.97 -20.68
N VAL A 381 -10.25 1.36 -20.68
CA VAL A 381 -10.78 0.57 -19.55
C VAL A 381 -10.40 -0.90 -19.76
N GLN A 382 -9.76 -1.52 -18.77
CA GLN A 382 -9.61 -2.97 -18.70
C GLN A 382 -10.51 -3.58 -17.63
N SER A 383 -10.81 -4.87 -17.73
CA SER A 383 -11.44 -5.60 -16.63
C SER A 383 -10.41 -5.99 -15.56
N ASP A 384 -10.91 -6.18 -14.33
CA ASP A 384 -10.29 -7.13 -13.40
C ASP A 384 -10.43 -8.56 -13.94
N TRP A 385 -9.69 -9.52 -13.37
CA TRP A 385 -9.53 -10.86 -13.90
C TRP A 385 -10.83 -11.65 -13.84
N TYR A 386 -11.46 -11.91 -14.98
CA TYR A 386 -12.79 -12.54 -15.11
C TYR A 386 -13.98 -11.64 -14.69
N ALA A 387 -13.80 -10.32 -14.60
CA ALA A 387 -14.89 -9.36 -14.33
C ALA A 387 -15.70 -8.94 -15.59
N THR A 388 -15.48 -9.59 -16.73
CA THR A 388 -16.28 -9.39 -17.95
C THR A 388 -17.41 -10.42 -17.96
N HIS A 389 -18.68 -10.00 -17.94
CA HIS A 389 -19.84 -10.91 -17.84
C HIS A 389 -20.68 -11.02 -19.12
N SER A 390 -20.31 -10.28 -20.18
CA SER A 390 -21.12 -10.11 -21.39
C SER A 390 -20.26 -9.81 -22.62
N GLY A 391 -20.87 -9.95 -23.81
CA GLY A 391 -20.21 -9.69 -25.10
C GLY A 391 -20.47 -8.27 -25.59
N PRO A 392 -21.53 -8.04 -26.39
CA PRO A 392 -21.88 -6.70 -26.86
C PRO A 392 -22.10 -5.67 -25.75
N GLU A 393 -22.66 -6.09 -24.61
CA GLU A 393 -23.07 -5.21 -23.53
C GLU A 393 -21.84 -4.58 -22.84
N SER A 394 -20.79 -5.36 -22.53
CA SER A 394 -19.53 -4.82 -22.00
C SER A 394 -18.79 -3.95 -23.03
N ILE A 395 -18.70 -4.38 -24.29
CA ILE A 395 -18.02 -3.65 -25.36
C ILE A 395 -18.66 -2.27 -25.61
N ASN A 396 -19.99 -2.23 -25.78
CA ASN A 396 -20.74 -0.99 -25.99
C ASN A 396 -20.91 -0.20 -24.69
N GLY A 397 -20.98 -0.88 -23.55
CA GLY A 397 -21.01 -0.32 -22.20
C GLY A 397 -19.71 0.39 -21.80
N GLY A 398 -18.62 0.23 -22.56
CA GLY A 398 -17.43 1.06 -22.45
C GLY A 398 -16.15 0.35 -22.02
N LEU A 399 -16.17 -0.97 -21.82
CA LEU A 399 -14.97 -1.77 -21.61
C LEU A 399 -14.12 -1.81 -22.89
N ASP A 400 -12.81 -1.60 -22.80
CA ASP A 400 -11.90 -1.58 -23.96
C ASP A 400 -10.96 -2.81 -24.02
N MET A 401 -10.74 -3.51 -22.90
CA MET A 401 -9.87 -4.69 -22.82
C MET A 401 -10.40 -5.74 -21.81
N ASN A 402 -10.78 -6.93 -22.30
CA ASN A 402 -11.11 -8.08 -21.45
C ASN A 402 -9.82 -8.76 -20.96
N MET A 403 -9.70 -8.95 -19.64
CA MET A 403 -8.63 -9.73 -18.98
C MET A 403 -9.20 -10.80 -18.03
N PRO A 404 -8.61 -12.01 -17.98
CA PRO A 404 -7.49 -12.49 -18.80
C PRO A 404 -7.90 -13.00 -20.19
N GLY A 405 -9.15 -12.81 -20.61
CA GLY A 405 -9.70 -13.27 -21.89
C GLY A 405 -10.82 -14.30 -21.76
N PRO A 406 -10.56 -15.49 -21.16
CA PRO A 406 -11.60 -16.49 -20.89
C PRO A 406 -12.72 -15.99 -19.97
N ILE A 407 -13.87 -16.67 -20.00
CA ILE A 407 -15.03 -16.38 -19.12
C ILE A 407 -14.64 -16.55 -17.65
N GLY A 408 -13.97 -17.66 -17.31
CA GLY A 408 -13.56 -17.99 -15.95
C GLY A 408 -12.30 -18.85 -15.91
N GLN A 409 -11.95 -19.31 -14.71
CA GLN A 409 -10.74 -20.11 -14.49
C GLN A 409 -10.82 -21.52 -15.10
N ALA A 410 -12.03 -22.11 -15.20
CA ALA A 410 -12.20 -23.42 -15.85
C ALA A 410 -12.14 -23.28 -17.38
N GLU A 411 -12.72 -22.21 -17.91
CA GLU A 411 -12.81 -21.90 -19.34
C GLU A 411 -11.45 -21.49 -19.94
N THR A 412 -10.45 -21.26 -19.09
CA THR A 412 -9.04 -21.17 -19.47
C THR A 412 -8.56 -22.43 -20.20
N PHE A 413 -9.13 -23.61 -19.92
CA PHE A 413 -8.81 -24.86 -20.62
C PHE A 413 -9.64 -25.10 -21.88
N THR A 414 -10.86 -24.55 -21.98
CA THR A 414 -11.72 -24.68 -23.17
C THR A 414 -11.47 -23.59 -24.21
N GLY A 415 -10.94 -22.44 -23.78
CA GLY A 415 -10.78 -21.24 -24.60
C GLY A 415 -12.07 -20.42 -24.75
N GLU A 416 -13.11 -20.72 -23.96
CA GLU A 416 -14.39 -20.01 -24.03
C GLU A 416 -14.26 -18.59 -23.46
N THR A 417 -14.71 -17.61 -24.24
CA THR A 417 -14.56 -16.18 -23.98
C THR A 417 -15.79 -15.43 -24.48
N TYR A 418 -16.23 -14.40 -23.76
CA TYR A 418 -17.22 -13.45 -24.29
C TYR A 418 -16.70 -12.70 -25.52
N TRP A 419 -15.38 -12.52 -25.65
CA TRP A 419 -14.72 -11.62 -26.60
C TRP A 419 -13.95 -12.43 -27.67
N GLY A 420 -12.74 -12.00 -28.07
CA GLY A 420 -11.86 -12.74 -28.97
C GLY A 420 -12.52 -13.08 -30.32
N PRO A 421 -12.59 -14.37 -30.72
CA PRO A 421 -13.28 -14.77 -31.95
C PRO A 421 -14.76 -14.33 -32.01
N ASN A 422 -15.46 -14.24 -30.88
CA ASN A 422 -16.89 -13.93 -30.84
C ASN A 422 -17.20 -12.49 -31.28
N ILE A 423 -16.27 -11.54 -31.13
CA ILE A 423 -16.43 -10.17 -31.66
C ILE A 423 -16.57 -10.17 -33.19
N THR A 424 -15.95 -11.13 -33.90
CA THR A 424 -16.13 -11.30 -35.36
C THR A 424 -17.55 -11.77 -35.73
N LYS A 425 -18.28 -12.40 -34.81
CA LYS A 425 -19.71 -12.69 -34.97
C LYS A 425 -20.55 -11.44 -34.71
N MET A 426 -20.27 -10.72 -33.62
CA MET A 426 -20.99 -9.50 -33.22
C MET A 426 -20.97 -8.39 -34.28
N ILE A 427 -19.85 -8.26 -35.02
CA ILE A 427 -19.73 -7.31 -36.14
C ILE A 427 -20.48 -7.77 -37.41
N ARG A 428 -20.78 -9.07 -37.55
CA ARG A 428 -21.57 -9.61 -38.67
C ARG A 428 -23.08 -9.60 -38.40
N ASP A 429 -23.49 -9.75 -37.14
CA ASP A 429 -24.90 -9.62 -36.74
C ASP A 429 -25.30 -8.18 -36.36
N GLY A 430 -24.32 -7.28 -36.19
CA GLY A 430 -24.52 -5.85 -35.98
C GLY A 430 -24.66 -5.44 -34.52
N SER A 431 -24.46 -6.35 -33.57
CA SER A 431 -24.48 -6.05 -32.13
C SER A 431 -23.27 -5.24 -31.63
N VAL A 432 -22.16 -5.22 -32.40
CA VAL A 432 -20.98 -4.37 -32.17
C VAL A 432 -20.54 -3.76 -33.50
N THR A 433 -20.07 -2.51 -33.51
CA THR A 433 -19.52 -1.88 -34.72
C THR A 433 -18.00 -2.06 -34.83
N GLU A 434 -17.46 -2.11 -36.06
CA GLU A 434 -16.01 -2.14 -36.25
C GLU A 434 -15.35 -0.81 -35.82
N ASP A 435 -16.08 0.32 -35.90
CA ASP A 435 -15.62 1.62 -35.38
C ASP A 435 -15.39 1.59 -33.86
N ARG A 436 -16.27 0.92 -33.09
CA ARG A 436 -16.09 0.75 -31.65
C ARG A 436 -14.88 -0.14 -31.34
N LEU A 437 -14.67 -1.21 -32.12
CA LEU A 437 -13.47 -2.04 -32.02
C LEU A 437 -12.20 -1.23 -32.32
N ASP A 438 -12.23 -0.35 -33.31
CA ASP A 438 -11.10 0.51 -33.66
C ASP A 438 -10.85 1.61 -32.61
N GLU A 439 -11.89 2.10 -31.92
CA GLU A 439 -11.75 3.00 -30.77
C GLU A 439 -11.03 2.31 -29.60
N MET A 440 -11.46 1.09 -29.22
CA MET A 440 -10.81 0.29 -28.16
C MET A 440 -9.31 0.14 -28.43
N ILE A 441 -8.96 -0.29 -29.66
CA ILE A 441 -7.56 -0.49 -30.09
C ILE A 441 -6.79 0.83 -30.09
N GLN A 442 -7.40 1.92 -30.56
CA GLN A 442 -6.75 3.24 -30.55
C GLN A 442 -6.46 3.73 -29.14
N ARG A 443 -7.36 3.55 -28.16
CA ARG A 443 -7.11 3.91 -26.76
C ARG A 443 -5.93 3.13 -26.18
N ILE A 444 -5.91 1.81 -26.36
CA ILE A 444 -4.83 0.91 -25.89
C ILE A 444 -3.49 1.30 -26.52
N MET A 445 -3.45 1.35 -27.86
CA MET A 445 -2.21 1.57 -28.60
C MET A 445 -1.69 3.00 -28.46
N THR A 446 -2.57 3.98 -28.21
CA THR A 446 -2.12 5.34 -27.84
C THR A 446 -1.23 5.30 -26.60
N GLN A 447 -1.57 4.52 -25.56
CA GLN A 447 -0.73 4.43 -24.36
C GLN A 447 0.62 3.75 -24.65
N TYR A 448 0.61 2.63 -25.37
CA TYR A 448 1.83 1.94 -25.81
C TYR A 448 2.81 2.89 -26.53
N TYR A 449 2.30 3.75 -27.43
CA TYR A 449 3.10 4.75 -28.12
C TYR A 449 3.45 5.98 -27.26
N LEU A 450 2.58 6.40 -26.33
CA LEU A 450 2.79 7.56 -25.44
C LEU A 450 3.97 7.35 -24.49
N PHE A 451 4.18 6.11 -24.05
CA PHE A 451 5.27 5.71 -23.16
C PHE A 451 6.49 5.13 -23.90
N GLY A 452 6.51 5.20 -25.24
CA GLY A 452 7.63 4.74 -26.06
C GLY A 452 7.88 3.22 -25.99
N GLN A 453 6.84 2.44 -25.67
CA GLN A 453 6.92 0.98 -25.54
C GLN A 453 7.06 0.29 -26.90
N ASP A 454 6.92 1.04 -27.99
CA ASP A 454 7.31 0.64 -29.35
C ASP A 454 8.82 0.70 -29.62
N SER A 455 9.60 1.37 -28.76
CA SER A 455 11.06 1.50 -28.95
C SER A 455 11.78 0.16 -28.85
N ALA A 456 12.81 -0.02 -29.68
CA ALA A 456 13.78 -1.11 -29.55
C ALA A 456 14.46 -1.12 -28.16
N ASP A 457 14.60 0.05 -27.53
CA ASP A 457 15.18 0.23 -26.19
C ASP A 457 14.20 -0.08 -25.04
N TYR A 458 12.93 -0.38 -25.35
CA TYR A 458 12.01 -0.90 -24.33
C TYR A 458 12.33 -2.37 -24.06
N PRO A 459 12.61 -2.77 -22.80
CA PRO A 459 13.05 -4.13 -22.50
C PRO A 459 11.99 -5.18 -22.87
N THR A 460 12.45 -6.33 -23.40
CA THR A 460 11.59 -7.52 -23.53
C THR A 460 11.10 -7.98 -22.16
N VAL A 461 9.99 -8.73 -22.11
CA VAL A 461 9.52 -9.40 -20.88
C VAL A 461 10.63 -10.32 -20.33
N ASP A 462 10.76 -10.41 -19.00
CA ASP A 462 11.76 -11.29 -18.37
C ASP A 462 11.31 -12.77 -18.47
N PRO A 463 12.06 -13.64 -19.18
CA PRO A 463 11.69 -15.04 -19.33
C PRO A 463 11.81 -15.84 -18.02
N SER A 464 12.26 -15.26 -16.91
CA SER A 464 12.19 -15.90 -15.59
C SER A 464 10.80 -15.83 -14.94
N ILE A 465 9.92 -14.90 -15.34
CA ILE A 465 8.65 -14.64 -14.61
C ILE A 465 7.73 -15.86 -14.73
N ILE A 466 7.68 -16.51 -15.90
CA ILE A 466 6.93 -17.76 -16.13
C ILE A 466 7.35 -18.90 -15.17
N PHE A 467 8.63 -18.98 -14.81
CA PHE A 467 9.13 -19.96 -13.84
C PHE A 467 8.76 -19.61 -12.41
N THR A 468 8.70 -18.33 -12.06
CA THR A 468 8.18 -17.90 -10.76
C THR A 468 6.67 -18.15 -10.65
N ILE A 469 5.89 -17.92 -11.71
CA ILE A 469 4.47 -18.30 -11.79
C ILE A 469 4.31 -19.82 -11.61
N ALA A 470 5.05 -20.62 -12.36
CA ALA A 470 4.96 -22.07 -12.25
C ALA A 470 5.42 -22.59 -10.88
N ALA A 471 6.44 -21.98 -10.26
CA ALA A 471 6.86 -22.31 -8.90
C ALA A 471 5.79 -21.94 -7.85
N GLN A 472 5.13 -20.78 -7.98
CA GLN A 472 4.00 -20.38 -7.13
C GLN A 472 2.84 -21.38 -7.20
N SER A 473 2.52 -21.85 -8.40
CA SER A 473 1.44 -22.84 -8.62
C SER A 473 1.89 -24.30 -8.41
N ASN A 474 3.11 -24.56 -7.92
CA ASN A 474 3.72 -25.90 -7.81
C ASN A 474 3.90 -26.66 -9.15
N LEU A 475 3.62 -26.03 -10.29
CA LEU A 475 3.69 -26.57 -11.65
C LEU A 475 5.10 -26.54 -12.26
N LEU A 476 6.14 -26.14 -11.52
CA LEU A 476 7.52 -26.04 -12.02
C LEU A 476 8.02 -27.37 -12.62
N HIS A 477 7.52 -28.51 -12.11
CA HIS A 477 7.82 -29.85 -12.59
C HIS A 477 7.24 -30.17 -13.99
N LEU A 478 6.31 -29.35 -14.49
CA LEU A 478 5.72 -29.48 -15.84
C LEU A 478 6.49 -28.69 -16.91
N ILE A 479 7.50 -27.88 -16.56
CA ILE A 479 8.32 -27.17 -17.54
C ILE A 479 9.51 -28.04 -17.95
N PRO A 480 9.63 -28.48 -19.22
CA PRO A 480 10.63 -29.46 -19.64
C PRO A 480 12.04 -28.86 -19.90
N PHE A 481 12.32 -27.66 -19.40
CA PHE A 481 13.59 -26.95 -19.54
C PHE A 481 13.89 -26.10 -18.30
N GLY A 482 15.18 -25.83 -18.04
CA GLY A 482 15.61 -25.10 -16.84
C GLY A 482 15.29 -23.59 -16.90
N PRO A 483 15.13 -22.93 -15.73
CA PRO A 483 14.89 -21.49 -15.66
C PRO A 483 16.08 -20.68 -16.20
N PRO A 484 15.85 -19.64 -17.01
CA PRO A 484 16.88 -18.68 -17.37
C PRO A 484 17.20 -17.76 -16.18
N PRO A 485 18.39 -17.13 -16.13
CA PRO A 485 18.72 -16.16 -15.10
C PRO A 485 17.74 -14.99 -15.07
N SER A 486 17.16 -14.72 -13.90
CA SER A 486 16.31 -13.53 -13.70
C SER A 486 17.14 -12.25 -13.75
N ARG A 487 16.59 -11.16 -14.29
CA ARG A 487 17.26 -9.84 -14.25
C ARG A 487 17.14 -9.22 -12.88
N ASP A 488 18.22 -8.78 -12.28
CA ASP A 488 18.15 -7.97 -11.06
C ASP A 488 17.75 -6.54 -11.40
N VAL A 489 16.60 -6.10 -10.88
CA VAL A 489 16.04 -4.75 -11.14
C VAL A 489 15.99 -3.87 -9.89
N ARG A 490 16.45 -4.36 -8.73
CA ARG A 490 16.25 -3.74 -7.41
C ARG A 490 17.01 -2.42 -7.19
N ARG A 491 17.94 -2.09 -8.10
CA ARG A 491 18.76 -0.86 -8.10
C ARG A 491 19.32 -0.59 -6.70
N ASP A 492 18.99 0.54 -6.08
CA ASP A 492 19.24 0.82 -4.65
C ASP A 492 17.94 1.12 -3.88
N HIS A 493 16.82 0.57 -4.35
CA HIS A 493 15.47 0.88 -3.86
C HIS A 493 15.23 0.55 -2.39
N SER A 494 16.02 -0.36 -1.79
CA SER A 494 16.02 -0.61 -0.35
C SER A 494 16.20 0.68 0.48
N LYS A 495 16.92 1.68 -0.03
CA LYS A 495 17.08 2.99 0.63
C LYS A 495 15.74 3.76 0.75
N ILE A 496 14.94 3.80 -0.32
CA ILE A 496 13.63 4.48 -0.30
C ILE A 496 12.60 3.67 0.48
N ILE A 497 12.65 2.33 0.42
CA ILE A 497 11.80 1.44 1.23
C ILE A 497 12.05 1.67 2.73
N ARG A 498 13.32 1.60 3.18
CA ARG A 498 13.71 1.85 4.58
C ARG A 498 13.33 3.26 5.03
N LYS A 499 13.59 4.29 4.21
CA LYS A 499 13.22 5.67 4.56
C LYS A 499 11.71 5.80 4.73
N LEU A 500 10.93 5.27 3.78
CA LEU A 500 9.48 5.40 3.81
C LEU A 500 8.86 4.65 4.99
N GLY A 501 9.30 3.42 5.31
CA GLY A 501 8.83 2.71 6.51
C GLY A 501 9.06 3.50 7.81
N ALA A 502 10.22 4.16 7.94
CA ALA A 502 10.55 4.96 9.12
C ALA A 502 9.75 6.29 9.17
N GLU A 503 9.62 6.99 8.03
CA GLU A 503 8.87 8.25 7.90
C GLU A 503 7.33 8.06 7.91
N ALA A 504 6.86 6.81 7.77
CA ALA A 504 5.46 6.39 7.87
C ALA A 504 5.08 5.78 9.22
N THR A 505 6.07 5.45 10.06
CA THR A 505 5.79 4.91 11.40
C THR A 505 5.15 5.98 12.28
N VAL A 506 3.94 5.71 12.74
CA VAL A 506 3.13 6.67 13.53
C VAL A 506 3.32 6.37 15.01
N LEU A 507 3.88 7.32 15.76
CA LEU A 507 3.98 7.23 17.21
C LEU A 507 2.63 7.62 17.84
N LEU A 508 1.95 6.66 18.47
CA LEU A 508 0.60 6.84 19.05
C LEU A 508 0.62 7.15 20.55
N LYS A 509 1.62 6.62 21.27
CA LYS A 509 1.82 6.87 22.71
C LYS A 509 3.31 6.95 23.01
N ASN A 510 3.71 7.87 23.89
CA ASN A 510 5.08 7.95 24.42
C ASN A 510 5.09 8.58 25.82
N VAL A 511 4.98 7.75 26.85
CA VAL A 511 4.96 8.17 28.26
C VAL A 511 6.38 8.51 28.71
N ASN A 512 6.56 9.64 29.40
CA ASN A 512 7.81 10.09 30.02
C ASN A 512 9.05 10.14 29.09
N GLY A 513 8.86 10.20 27.77
CA GLY A 513 9.96 10.14 26.81
C GLY A 513 10.67 8.79 26.78
N THR A 514 9.90 7.70 26.93
CA THR A 514 10.40 6.31 26.82
C THR A 514 11.10 6.08 25.49
N LEU A 515 10.54 6.60 24.41
CA LEU A 515 11.19 6.65 23.11
C LEU A 515 11.71 8.08 22.82
N PRO A 516 12.87 8.22 22.15
CA PRO A 516 13.72 7.14 21.64
C PRO A 516 14.50 6.42 22.74
N LEU A 517 14.73 5.12 22.54
CA LEU A 517 15.57 4.32 23.42
C LEU A 517 17.00 4.84 23.42
N LYS A 518 17.60 4.84 24.62
CA LYS A 518 19.01 5.23 24.84
C LYS A 518 19.90 4.00 24.64
N GLN A 519 20.36 3.40 25.72
CA GLN A 519 21.20 2.18 25.71
C GLN A 519 20.71 1.23 26.81
N PRO A 520 19.58 0.52 26.61
CA PRO A 520 19.19 -0.59 27.49
C PRO A 520 20.23 -1.71 27.39
N TYR A 521 20.52 -2.37 28.51
CA TYR A 521 21.44 -3.51 28.60
C TYR A 521 20.73 -4.86 28.46
N ASN A 522 19.41 -4.90 28.68
CA ASN A 522 18.58 -6.08 28.56
C ASN A 522 17.27 -5.76 27.81
N ILE A 523 17.16 -6.20 26.56
CA ILE A 523 16.01 -5.97 25.68
C ILE A 523 15.21 -7.27 25.58
N GLY A 524 13.90 -7.20 25.81
CA GLY A 524 12.97 -8.28 25.52
C GLY A 524 12.25 -8.02 24.20
N VAL A 525 12.08 -9.04 23.37
CA VAL A 525 11.33 -8.97 22.10
C VAL A 525 10.26 -10.07 22.08
N PHE A 526 9.01 -9.68 21.87
CA PHE A 526 7.85 -10.55 22.11
C PHE A 526 6.89 -10.51 20.92
N GLY A 527 6.22 -11.64 20.67
CA GLY A 527 5.28 -11.80 19.56
C GLY A 527 5.93 -12.37 18.30
N ASN A 528 5.14 -13.12 17.52
CA ASN A 528 5.60 -13.78 16.30
C ASN A 528 5.96 -12.80 15.17
N ASP A 529 5.30 -11.64 15.12
CA ASP A 529 5.59 -10.56 14.17
C ASP A 529 7.02 -9.98 14.30
N ALA A 530 7.74 -10.26 15.39
CA ALA A 530 9.15 -9.91 15.47
C ALA A 530 10.06 -10.83 14.62
N ALA A 531 9.59 -12.01 14.21
CA ALA A 531 10.43 -13.08 13.65
C ALA A 531 10.64 -12.99 12.13
N ASP A 532 11.67 -13.69 11.66
CA ASP A 532 11.83 -14.04 10.25
C ASP A 532 10.71 -15.03 9.84
N PRO A 533 10.13 -14.95 8.62
CA PRO A 533 9.08 -15.87 8.18
C PRO A 533 9.49 -17.35 8.21
N ALA A 534 8.77 -18.15 9.00
CA ALA A 534 9.03 -19.59 9.17
C ALA A 534 8.86 -20.40 7.88
N ASP A 535 7.85 -20.06 7.07
CA ASP A 535 7.56 -20.71 5.77
C ASP A 535 8.41 -20.12 4.61
N GLY A 536 9.42 -19.31 4.94
CA GLY A 536 10.36 -18.70 3.99
C GLY A 536 9.86 -17.38 3.37
N LEU A 537 10.63 -16.86 2.41
CA LEU A 537 10.42 -15.56 1.75
C LEU A 537 9.26 -15.55 0.72
N VAL A 538 8.20 -16.29 1.02
CA VAL A 538 7.06 -16.60 0.14
C VAL A 538 5.93 -15.59 0.34
N PHE A 539 5.01 -15.54 -0.62
CA PHE A 539 3.96 -14.54 -0.80
C PHE A 539 2.94 -14.53 0.36
N GLY A 540 2.83 -13.40 1.07
CA GLY A 540 1.66 -13.03 1.89
C GLY A 540 1.06 -14.15 2.75
N ALA A 541 1.87 -14.99 3.39
CA ALA A 541 1.44 -16.29 3.90
C ALA A 541 0.85 -16.27 5.33
N GLY A 542 -0.04 -15.30 5.60
CA GLY A 542 -0.84 -15.21 6.83
C GLY A 542 -0.12 -14.62 8.05
N PHE A 543 -0.86 -14.47 9.15
CA PHE A 543 -0.34 -13.85 10.38
C PHE A 543 0.58 -14.76 11.22
N GLU A 544 0.44 -16.09 11.14
CA GLU A 544 1.14 -17.00 12.07
C GLU A 544 2.67 -17.04 11.86
N ILE A 545 3.16 -16.81 10.64
CA ILE A 545 4.51 -17.24 10.20
C ILE A 545 5.68 -16.34 10.62
N GLY A 546 5.46 -15.06 10.94
CA GLY A 546 6.55 -14.10 11.19
C GLY A 546 6.13 -12.64 10.97
N THR A 547 7.10 -11.77 10.70
CA THR A 547 6.86 -10.32 10.50
C THR A 547 6.01 -10.02 9.27
N LEU A 548 5.01 -9.14 9.43
CA LEU A 548 4.08 -8.78 8.37
C LEU A 548 4.55 -7.55 7.57
N SER A 549 5.37 -7.77 6.55
CA SER A 549 5.84 -6.69 5.68
C SER A 549 4.81 -6.21 4.64
N ILE A 550 3.85 -7.06 4.27
CA ILE A 550 2.85 -6.84 3.21
C ILE A 550 1.62 -7.76 3.45
N GLY A 551 0.45 -7.45 2.87
CA GLY A 551 -0.78 -8.27 3.04
C GLY A 551 -0.82 -9.54 2.17
N GLY A 552 -2.02 -10.01 1.81
CA GLY A 552 -2.26 -11.20 0.97
C GLY A 552 -2.91 -10.92 -0.39
N GLY A 553 -2.65 -11.78 -1.40
CA GLY A 553 -3.28 -11.70 -2.73
C GLY A 553 -2.45 -11.07 -3.85
N SER A 554 -3.12 -10.57 -4.89
CA SER A 554 -2.53 -9.84 -6.04
C SER A 554 -1.69 -8.62 -5.63
N GLY A 555 -2.06 -7.94 -4.53
CA GLY A 555 -1.33 -6.79 -3.99
C GLY A 555 0.13 -7.02 -3.57
N THR A 556 0.59 -8.28 -3.52
CA THR A 556 1.83 -8.71 -2.85
C THR A 556 3.05 -8.85 -3.80
N GLY A 557 4.16 -9.41 -3.29
CA GLY A 557 5.39 -9.66 -4.04
C GLY A 557 6.32 -10.69 -3.41
N ARG A 558 7.28 -11.20 -4.20
CA ARG A 558 8.33 -12.09 -3.72
C ARG A 558 9.39 -11.29 -2.97
N HIS A 559 9.72 -11.71 -1.75
CA HIS A 559 10.85 -11.12 -1.04
C HIS A 559 12.15 -11.74 -1.56
N THR A 560 13.05 -10.93 -2.13
CA THR A 560 14.44 -11.40 -2.38
C THR A 560 15.22 -11.51 -1.05
N TYR A 561 14.86 -10.68 -0.07
CA TYR A 561 15.17 -10.79 1.36
C TYR A 561 14.07 -10.06 2.14
N LEU A 562 14.01 -10.26 3.47
CA LEU A 562 13.18 -9.49 4.38
C LEU A 562 13.93 -9.37 5.71
N VAL A 563 14.18 -8.14 6.18
CA VAL A 563 14.82 -7.90 7.48
C VAL A 563 13.76 -7.88 8.58
N SER A 564 13.76 -8.86 9.47
CA SER A 564 12.80 -8.91 10.59
C SER A 564 13.16 -7.92 11.71
N PRO A 565 12.18 -7.50 12.53
CA PRO A 565 12.46 -6.68 13.71
C PRO A 565 13.47 -7.34 14.66
N LEU A 566 13.37 -8.65 14.90
CA LEU A 566 14.31 -9.36 15.76
C LEU A 566 15.72 -9.43 15.16
N GLU A 567 15.87 -9.60 13.84
CA GLU A 567 17.17 -9.53 13.18
C GLU A 567 17.81 -8.15 13.40
N ALA A 568 17.09 -7.08 13.08
CA ALA A 568 17.58 -5.71 13.20
C ALA A 568 17.89 -5.32 14.66
N ILE A 569 17.05 -5.73 15.63
CA ILE A 569 17.29 -5.51 17.06
C ILE A 569 18.53 -6.27 17.52
N LYS A 570 18.73 -7.53 17.09
CA LYS A 570 19.97 -8.29 17.36
C LYS A 570 21.19 -7.61 16.73
N ALA A 571 21.07 -7.06 15.51
CA ALA A 571 22.14 -6.35 14.81
C ALA A 571 22.50 -5.01 15.50
N HIS A 572 21.53 -4.30 16.07
CA HIS A 572 21.76 -3.11 16.89
C HIS A 572 22.40 -3.46 18.24
N ALA A 573 21.82 -4.40 19.00
CA ALA A 573 22.26 -4.77 20.35
C ALA A 573 23.71 -5.28 20.41
N ARG A 574 24.19 -5.95 19.34
CA ARG A 574 25.61 -6.35 19.19
C ARG A 574 26.59 -5.18 19.25
N GLN A 575 26.17 -3.95 18.93
CA GLN A 575 27.03 -2.76 18.91
C GLN A 575 27.21 -2.16 20.31
N SER A 576 26.23 -2.33 21.20
CA SER A 576 26.28 -1.89 22.61
C SER A 576 26.65 -3.01 23.58
N GLY A 577 26.65 -4.27 23.15
CA GLY A 577 26.81 -5.44 24.01
C GLY A 577 25.57 -5.80 24.82
N ALA A 578 24.40 -5.27 24.46
CA ALA A 578 23.15 -5.53 25.15
C ALA A 578 22.65 -6.97 24.95
N ARG A 579 22.06 -7.56 25.99
CA ARG A 579 21.35 -8.85 25.91
C ARG A 579 20.04 -8.65 25.16
N VAL A 580 19.72 -9.55 24.22
CA VAL A 580 18.39 -9.69 23.64
C VAL A 580 17.80 -11.03 24.07
N GLN A 581 16.66 -10.99 24.74
CA GLN A 581 15.82 -12.15 25.08
C GLN A 581 14.54 -12.11 24.23
N TYR A 582 13.94 -13.25 23.92
CA TYR A 582 12.72 -13.26 23.12
C TYR A 582 11.81 -14.46 23.36
N ILE A 583 10.51 -14.25 23.16
CA ILE A 583 9.47 -15.29 23.09
C ILE A 583 8.58 -14.94 21.90
N LEU A 584 8.61 -15.79 20.86
CA LEU A 584 7.99 -15.51 19.55
C LEU A 584 6.69 -16.29 19.31
N ASN A 585 6.19 -17.00 20.33
CA ASN A 585 4.97 -17.80 20.22
C ASN A 585 3.84 -17.12 21.01
N ASN A 586 2.88 -16.53 20.30
CA ASN A 586 1.76 -15.81 20.91
C ASN A 586 0.91 -16.72 21.80
N LYS A 587 0.85 -18.04 21.53
CA LYS A 587 0.09 -19.01 22.34
C LYS A 587 0.76 -19.22 23.71
N VAL A 588 2.09 -19.17 23.79
CA VAL A 588 2.87 -19.19 25.06
C VAL A 588 2.67 -17.88 25.83
N LEU A 589 2.72 -16.73 25.12
CA LEU A 589 2.53 -15.41 25.72
C LEU A 589 1.10 -15.17 26.23
N ALA A 590 0.08 -15.59 25.49
CA ALA A 590 -1.32 -15.51 25.91
C ALA A 590 -1.63 -16.45 27.09
N ALA A 591 -0.94 -17.59 27.21
CA ALA A 591 -0.97 -18.44 28.40
C ALA A 591 -0.21 -17.85 29.61
N GLY A 592 0.58 -16.79 29.41
CA GLY A 592 1.32 -16.10 30.47
C GLY A 592 2.62 -16.79 30.90
N ASP A 593 3.15 -17.70 30.09
CA ASP A 593 4.42 -18.37 30.38
C ASP A 593 5.63 -17.49 29.98
N PHE A 594 6.46 -17.20 30.98
CA PHE A 594 7.72 -16.46 30.86
C PHE A 594 8.88 -17.23 31.51
N SER A 595 8.79 -18.56 31.60
CA SER A 595 9.77 -19.44 32.22
C SER A 595 11.19 -19.32 31.63
N SER A 596 11.31 -18.92 30.37
CA SER A 596 12.58 -18.66 29.67
C SER A 596 13.17 -17.26 29.88
N LEU A 597 12.48 -16.35 30.56
CA LEU A 597 12.83 -14.91 30.63
C LEU A 597 13.51 -14.55 31.97
N TYR A 598 14.85 -14.48 31.98
CA TYR A 598 15.61 -14.01 33.13
C TYR A 598 16.97 -13.38 32.76
N PRO A 599 17.33 -12.21 33.33
CA PRO A 599 16.52 -11.34 34.20
C PRO A 599 15.45 -10.58 33.40
N ILE A 600 14.53 -9.91 34.09
CA ILE A 600 13.49 -9.07 33.48
C ILE A 600 14.17 -7.99 32.59
N PRO A 601 13.69 -7.73 31.35
CA PRO A 601 14.21 -6.67 30.50
C PRO A 601 14.06 -5.24 31.07
N ASP A 602 14.96 -4.36 30.65
CA ASP A 602 14.87 -2.90 30.87
C ASP A 602 13.76 -2.28 30.00
N VAL A 603 13.48 -2.92 28.87
CA VAL A 603 12.42 -2.59 27.91
C VAL A 603 11.91 -3.86 27.24
N CYS A 604 10.59 -3.95 27.05
CA CYS A 604 9.94 -5.05 26.34
C CYS A 604 9.29 -4.53 25.06
N LEU A 605 9.77 -5.00 23.92
CA LEU A 605 9.25 -4.65 22.59
C LEU A 605 8.29 -5.75 22.14
N VAL A 606 6.98 -5.46 22.16
CA VAL A 606 5.94 -6.37 21.67
C VAL A 606 5.63 -6.03 20.23
N PHE A 607 5.69 -7.02 19.36
CA PHE A 607 5.36 -6.93 17.94
C PHE A 607 4.07 -7.71 17.69
N LEU A 608 3.09 -7.05 17.09
CA LEU A 608 1.78 -7.59 16.76
C LEU A 608 1.52 -7.42 15.26
N ASN A 609 0.89 -8.40 14.63
CA ASN A 609 0.46 -8.27 13.24
C ASN A 609 -1.06 -8.35 13.07
N THR A 610 -1.53 -7.84 11.92
CA THR A 610 -2.93 -7.95 11.49
C THR A 610 -2.96 -8.27 10.00
N PHE A 611 -3.27 -9.50 9.65
CA PHE A 611 -3.33 -9.94 8.26
C PHE A 611 -4.66 -9.57 7.60
N ALA A 612 -4.59 -9.19 6.33
CA ALA A 612 -5.74 -8.99 5.45
C ALA A 612 -5.31 -9.39 4.03
N SER A 613 -6.23 -9.97 3.27
CA SER A 613 -5.96 -10.54 1.96
C SER A 613 -7.06 -10.17 0.97
N GLU A 614 -6.70 -10.21 -0.31
CA GLU A 614 -7.67 -10.47 -1.36
C GLU A 614 -8.49 -11.75 -1.10
N GLY A 615 -9.76 -11.72 -1.50
CA GLY A 615 -10.68 -12.87 -1.53
C GLY A 615 -11.54 -13.06 -0.28
N TYR A 616 -11.24 -12.39 0.83
CA TYR A 616 -12.06 -12.40 2.05
C TYR A 616 -11.79 -11.19 2.95
N ASP A 617 -12.80 -10.76 3.69
CA ASP A 617 -12.66 -9.69 4.68
C ASP A 617 -12.25 -10.24 6.06
N ARG A 618 -11.74 -9.37 6.94
CA ARG A 618 -11.39 -9.74 8.33
C ARG A 618 -12.64 -10.05 9.15
N THR A 619 -12.52 -10.98 10.09
CA THR A 619 -13.59 -11.32 11.04
C THR A 619 -13.58 -10.49 12.32
N ASP A 620 -12.45 -9.88 12.68
CA ASP A 620 -12.28 -9.10 13.92
C ASP A 620 -11.38 -7.87 13.69
N VAL A 621 -11.59 -6.86 14.53
CA VAL A 621 -10.80 -5.64 14.68
C VAL A 621 -9.64 -5.79 15.66
N GLU A 622 -9.59 -6.82 16.51
CA GLU A 622 -8.38 -7.14 17.26
C GLU A 622 -7.22 -7.50 16.30
N ALA A 623 -5.96 -7.26 16.73
CA ALA A 623 -4.79 -7.77 16.03
C ALA A 623 -4.59 -9.27 16.31
N ASP A 624 -4.00 -9.99 15.36
CA ASP A 624 -4.05 -11.45 15.30
C ASP A 624 -3.35 -12.17 16.46
N GLY A 625 -3.74 -13.43 16.68
CA GLY A 625 -3.07 -14.32 17.64
C GLY A 625 -3.26 -13.94 19.11
N ASN A 626 -4.46 -13.50 19.50
CA ASN A 626 -4.84 -13.09 20.87
C ASN A 626 -4.00 -11.90 21.39
N SER A 627 -3.77 -10.91 20.53
CA SER A 627 -2.84 -9.80 20.78
C SER A 627 -3.06 -9.06 22.12
N THR A 628 -4.30 -8.92 22.58
CA THR A 628 -4.63 -8.27 23.86
C THR A 628 -4.07 -9.05 25.04
N LEU A 629 -4.21 -10.38 25.06
CA LEU A 629 -3.63 -11.23 26.10
C LEU A 629 -2.10 -11.23 26.03
N VAL A 630 -1.52 -11.18 24.83
CA VAL A 630 -0.07 -11.05 24.63
C VAL A 630 0.46 -9.75 25.27
N VAL A 631 -0.14 -8.59 24.96
CA VAL A 631 0.30 -7.31 25.53
C VAL A 631 0.07 -7.27 27.04
N GLU A 632 -1.12 -7.63 27.53
CA GLU A 632 -1.43 -7.58 28.97
C GLU A 632 -0.53 -8.50 29.80
N ASN A 633 -0.18 -9.68 29.29
CA ASN A 633 0.73 -10.59 29.99
C ASN A 633 2.18 -10.09 30.00
N VAL A 634 2.68 -9.53 28.89
CA VAL A 634 4.02 -8.91 28.84
C VAL A 634 4.08 -7.67 29.75
N ALA A 635 3.10 -6.78 29.65
CA ALA A 635 3.02 -5.55 30.44
C ALA A 635 2.94 -5.82 31.95
N ARG A 636 2.24 -6.88 32.37
CA ARG A 636 2.21 -7.33 33.78
C ARG A 636 3.58 -7.78 34.30
N ARG A 637 4.46 -8.28 33.44
CA ARG A 637 5.82 -8.70 33.79
C ARG A 637 6.87 -7.59 33.62
N CYS A 638 6.59 -6.62 32.77
CA CYS A 638 7.55 -5.62 32.27
C CYS A 638 6.95 -4.21 32.24
N PRO A 639 7.19 -3.38 33.28
CA PRO A 639 6.60 -2.03 33.40
C PRO A 639 7.02 -1.00 32.33
N ASN A 640 7.89 -1.39 31.39
CA ASN A 640 8.33 -0.57 30.27
C ASN A 640 8.09 -1.33 28.95
N THR A 641 6.82 -1.50 28.60
CA THR A 641 6.39 -2.21 27.40
C THR A 641 6.08 -1.24 26.26
N VAL A 642 6.82 -1.37 25.16
CA VAL A 642 6.58 -0.67 23.89
C VAL A 642 5.88 -1.64 22.95
N VAL A 643 4.77 -1.25 22.35
CA VAL A 643 4.05 -2.08 21.36
C VAL A 643 4.19 -1.51 19.96
N VAL A 644 4.50 -2.36 18.99
CA VAL A 644 4.56 -2.05 17.55
C VAL A 644 3.52 -2.91 16.83
N THR A 645 2.76 -2.32 15.91
CA THR A 645 1.77 -3.05 15.10
C THR A 645 2.10 -2.98 13.61
N HIS A 646 2.32 -4.14 12.97
CA HIS A 646 2.38 -4.29 11.52
C HIS A 646 1.03 -4.77 10.98
N SER A 647 0.24 -3.88 10.39
CA SER A 647 -1.20 -4.12 10.21
C SER A 647 -1.72 -3.71 8.85
N ALA A 648 -2.44 -4.63 8.22
CA ALA A 648 -3.13 -4.46 6.94
C ALA A 648 -4.55 -3.85 7.08
N GLY A 649 -4.87 -3.25 8.23
CA GLY A 649 -6.17 -2.65 8.53
C GLY A 649 -6.20 -1.97 9.89
N ILE A 650 -7.36 -1.39 10.24
CA ILE A 650 -7.59 -0.68 11.50
C ILE A 650 -7.68 -1.70 12.66
N ASN A 651 -7.09 -1.39 13.82
CA ASN A 651 -7.13 -2.27 15.00
C ASN A 651 -7.82 -1.61 16.20
N SER A 652 -8.49 -2.43 17.01
CA SER A 652 -8.81 -2.10 18.39
C SER A 652 -7.54 -2.16 19.25
N LEU A 653 -7.44 -1.28 20.26
CA LEU A 653 -6.28 -1.22 21.17
C LEU A 653 -6.74 -1.17 22.64
N PRO A 654 -7.45 -2.19 23.16
CA PRO A 654 -8.07 -2.15 24.50
C PRO A 654 -7.05 -1.96 25.63
N TRP A 655 -5.84 -2.46 25.43
CA TRP A 655 -4.68 -2.33 26.33
C TRP A 655 -3.96 -0.98 26.24
N ALA A 656 -4.35 -0.05 25.35
CA ALA A 656 -3.64 1.21 25.15
C ALA A 656 -3.56 2.10 26.40
N ASN A 657 -4.54 2.00 27.31
CA ASN A 657 -4.58 2.73 28.58
C ASN A 657 -3.81 2.04 29.73
N ASN A 658 -3.23 0.86 29.51
CA ASN A 658 -2.40 0.18 30.51
C ASN A 658 -1.18 1.07 30.87
N PRO A 659 -0.90 1.30 32.17
CA PRO A 659 0.20 2.18 32.61
C PRO A 659 1.59 1.61 32.29
N ASN A 660 1.73 0.29 32.17
CA ASN A 660 2.98 -0.40 31.85
C ASN A 660 3.25 -0.43 30.33
N VAL A 661 2.25 -0.11 29.50
CA VAL A 661 2.43 0.14 28.05
C VAL A 661 2.91 1.58 27.89
N THR A 662 4.23 1.77 27.84
CA THR A 662 4.89 3.08 27.87
C THR A 662 4.98 3.75 26.50
N ALA A 663 4.99 3.01 25.40
CA ALA A 663 4.87 3.57 24.05
C ALA A 663 4.12 2.65 23.07
N ILE A 664 3.55 3.22 22.01
CA ILE A 664 2.78 2.51 20.98
C ILE A 664 3.13 3.09 19.60
N LEU A 665 3.40 2.24 18.60
CA LEU A 665 3.72 2.64 17.23
C LEU A 665 2.91 1.82 16.21
N ALA A 666 2.27 2.49 15.26
CA ALA A 666 1.72 1.85 14.06
C ALA A 666 2.74 1.92 12.92
N ALA A 667 3.34 0.77 12.58
CA ALA A 667 4.33 0.62 11.51
C ALA A 667 3.69 0.18 10.17
N HIS A 668 2.43 -0.23 10.19
CA HIS A 668 1.64 -0.64 9.01
C HIS A 668 2.32 -1.80 8.25
N LEU A 669 2.68 -1.64 6.97
CA LEU A 669 3.24 -2.69 6.13
C LEU A 669 4.51 -2.13 5.42
N PRO A 670 5.67 -2.18 6.08
CA PRO A 670 6.88 -1.45 5.67
C PRO A 670 7.71 -2.09 4.54
N GLY A 671 7.26 -3.20 3.94
CA GLY A 671 8.02 -3.92 2.91
C GLY A 671 9.32 -4.56 3.44
N GLN A 672 10.27 -4.81 2.55
CA GLN A 672 11.44 -5.68 2.83
C GLN A 672 12.43 -5.15 3.89
N GLU A 673 12.32 -3.88 4.28
CA GLU A 673 13.19 -3.23 5.28
C GLU A 673 12.50 -3.07 6.65
N SER A 674 11.43 -3.83 6.93
CA SER A 674 10.67 -3.84 8.20
C SER A 674 11.51 -3.54 9.45
N GLY A 675 12.35 -4.49 9.88
CA GLY A 675 13.18 -4.34 11.08
C GLY A 675 14.16 -3.16 11.02
N ASN A 676 14.73 -2.90 9.85
CA ASN A 676 15.68 -1.82 9.61
C ASN A 676 15.03 -0.42 9.76
N SER A 677 13.78 -0.28 9.35
CA SER A 677 12.99 0.96 9.46
C SER A 677 12.49 1.22 10.88
N ILE A 678 11.96 0.20 11.57
CA ILE A 678 11.46 0.36 12.94
C ILE A 678 12.59 0.58 13.96
N VAL A 679 13.77 -0.05 13.78
CA VAL A 679 14.96 0.22 14.61
C VAL A 679 15.47 1.65 14.43
N ASP A 680 15.42 2.20 13.21
CA ASP A 680 15.79 3.59 12.95
C ASP A 680 14.91 4.57 13.74
N VAL A 681 13.62 4.26 13.92
CA VAL A 681 12.67 5.05 14.73
C VAL A 681 12.88 4.82 16.23
N ILE A 682 12.82 3.57 16.69
CA ILE A 682 12.87 3.23 18.13
C ILE A 682 14.13 3.78 18.82
N TRP A 683 15.28 3.83 18.14
CA TRP A 683 16.53 4.40 18.65
C TRP A 683 16.80 5.86 18.22
N GLY A 684 15.80 6.55 17.65
CA GLY A 684 15.85 8.01 17.44
C GLY A 684 16.78 8.51 16.34
N LYS A 685 17.26 7.62 15.46
CA LYS A 685 17.99 7.99 14.23
C LYS A 685 17.05 8.65 13.22
N VAL A 686 15.78 8.25 13.22
CA VAL A 686 14.65 8.95 12.60
C VAL A 686 13.70 9.39 13.72
N ASN A 687 13.33 10.68 13.71
CA ASN A 687 12.25 11.19 14.57
C ASN A 687 10.91 10.86 13.89
N PRO A 688 9.98 10.11 14.53
CA PRO A 688 8.72 9.72 13.91
C PRO A 688 7.91 10.95 13.51
N SER A 689 7.39 10.88 12.29
CA SER A 689 6.78 11.98 11.55
C SER A 689 5.52 11.57 10.80
N GLY A 690 5.20 10.27 10.78
CA GLY A 690 4.01 9.72 10.16
C GLY A 690 2.75 10.09 10.93
N LYS A 691 1.61 10.08 10.23
CA LYS A 691 0.28 10.40 10.75
C LYS A 691 -0.73 9.36 10.29
N LEU A 692 -1.70 8.98 11.12
CA LEU A 692 -2.70 7.98 10.76
C LEU A 692 -3.51 8.40 9.51
N PRO A 693 -3.59 7.56 8.46
CA PRO A 693 -4.47 7.78 7.31
C PRO A 693 -5.89 7.22 7.52
N TYR A 694 -6.28 6.98 8.78
CA TYR A 694 -7.60 6.53 9.26
C TYR A 694 -7.77 6.92 10.74
N SER A 695 -8.93 6.68 11.33
CA SER A 695 -9.19 6.86 12.76
C SER A 695 -9.16 5.53 13.51
N ILE A 696 -8.65 5.53 14.75
CA ILE A 696 -8.76 4.41 15.68
C ILE A 696 -9.83 4.79 16.72
N ALA A 697 -11.03 4.25 16.59
CA ALA A 697 -12.12 4.49 17.53
C ALA A 697 -11.81 3.89 18.92
N ALA A 698 -12.31 4.54 19.98
CA ALA A 698 -12.17 4.02 21.35
C ALA A 698 -13.07 2.80 21.60
N ASN A 699 -14.24 2.78 20.97
CA ASN A 699 -15.10 1.61 20.82
C ASN A 699 -15.21 1.33 19.30
N PRO A 700 -14.75 0.18 18.79
CA PRO A 700 -14.79 -0.12 17.35
C PRO A 700 -16.19 -0.10 16.72
N ASN A 701 -17.26 -0.21 17.52
CA ASN A 701 -18.63 -0.07 17.05
C ASN A 701 -18.98 1.37 16.62
N ASP A 702 -18.24 2.38 17.08
CA ASP A 702 -18.53 3.79 16.75
C ASP A 702 -18.28 4.07 15.26
N THR A 703 -17.33 3.36 14.64
CA THR A 703 -16.96 3.37 13.22
C THR A 703 -17.38 2.11 12.45
N ASN A 704 -18.13 1.20 13.07
CA ASN A 704 -18.44 -0.09 12.44
C ASN A 704 -19.51 0.02 11.36
N ILE A 705 -19.06 -0.01 10.11
CA ILE A 705 -19.90 -0.34 8.95
C ILE A 705 -19.68 -1.84 8.68
N PRO A 706 -20.73 -2.68 8.75
CA PRO A 706 -20.58 -4.12 8.59
C PRO A 706 -20.35 -4.51 7.12
N VAL A 707 -19.50 -5.51 6.91
CA VAL A 707 -19.42 -6.28 5.67
C VAL A 707 -20.75 -7.02 5.51
N VAL A 708 -21.37 -6.93 4.32
CA VAL A 708 -22.55 -7.72 3.98
C VAL A 708 -22.12 -9.17 3.79
N ASN A 709 -22.73 -10.08 4.54
CA ASN A 709 -22.43 -11.51 4.52
C ASN A 709 -23.73 -12.29 4.73
N LEU A 710 -24.30 -12.83 3.65
CA LEU A 710 -25.55 -13.60 3.67
C LEU A 710 -25.27 -15.10 3.79
N THR A 711 -26.03 -15.81 4.61
CA THR A 711 -26.07 -17.27 4.58
C THR A 711 -26.86 -17.78 3.37
N GLU A 712 -26.63 -19.04 2.94
CA GLU A 712 -27.39 -19.65 1.83
C GLU A 712 -28.92 -19.53 2.00
N ALA A 713 -29.42 -19.56 3.24
CA ALA A 713 -30.85 -19.45 3.56
C ALA A 713 -31.42 -18.02 3.41
N GLU A 714 -30.56 -17.00 3.37
CA GLU A 714 -30.93 -15.58 3.16
C GLU A 714 -30.82 -15.16 1.69
N VAL A 715 -30.18 -15.97 0.84
CA VAL A 715 -30.06 -15.77 -0.61
C VAL A 715 -31.39 -16.07 -1.30
N SER A 716 -32.31 -15.12 -1.20
CA SER A 716 -33.69 -15.19 -1.73
C SER A 716 -33.79 -15.06 -3.26
N SER A 717 -32.71 -14.69 -3.95
CA SER A 717 -32.65 -14.53 -5.41
C SER A 717 -31.18 -14.51 -5.91
N PRO A 718 -30.92 -14.76 -7.21
CA PRO A 718 -29.59 -14.63 -7.81
C PRO A 718 -28.90 -13.28 -7.59
N THR A 719 -29.67 -12.22 -7.33
CA THR A 719 -29.16 -10.86 -7.10
C THR A 719 -29.29 -10.41 -5.65
N ALA A 720 -29.53 -11.30 -4.68
CA ALA A 720 -29.86 -10.94 -3.29
C ALA A 720 -28.77 -10.14 -2.54
N TRP A 721 -27.51 -10.23 -2.98
CA TRP A 721 -26.38 -9.53 -2.35
C TRP A 721 -26.39 -8.03 -2.71
N GLN A 722 -26.72 -7.20 -1.73
CA GLN A 722 -26.86 -5.74 -1.83
C GLN A 722 -26.13 -5.09 -0.66
N ALA A 723 -25.35 -4.04 -0.91
CA ALA A 723 -24.74 -3.17 0.08
C ALA A 723 -25.17 -1.74 -0.17
N ASP A 724 -26.17 -1.27 0.58
CA ASP A 724 -26.65 0.11 0.48
C ASP A 724 -25.73 1.05 1.28
N PHE A 725 -25.10 2.02 0.60
CA PHE A 725 -24.13 2.96 1.18
C PHE A 725 -24.86 4.12 1.88
N THR A 726 -25.79 3.76 2.77
CA THR A 726 -26.70 4.67 3.50
C THR A 726 -26.01 5.64 4.46
N GLU A 727 -24.74 5.41 4.79
CA GLU A 727 -23.88 6.37 5.48
C GLU A 727 -23.51 7.59 4.61
N GLY A 728 -23.63 7.46 3.29
CA GLY A 728 -23.24 8.47 2.30
C GLY A 728 -21.81 8.96 2.49
N LEU A 729 -21.65 10.24 2.79
CA LEU A 729 -20.35 10.88 3.02
C LEU A 729 -19.74 10.58 4.40
N TYR A 730 -20.46 9.91 5.31
CA TYR A 730 -20.04 9.71 6.70
C TYR A 730 -19.27 8.40 6.93
N ILE A 731 -18.05 8.30 6.39
CA ILE A 731 -17.06 7.26 6.76
C ILE A 731 -15.93 7.80 7.65
N ASP A 732 -15.30 6.92 8.44
CA ASP A 732 -14.18 7.21 9.35
C ASP A 732 -14.38 8.49 10.20
N TYR A 733 -13.46 9.46 10.14
CA TYR A 733 -13.51 10.67 10.96
C TYR A 733 -14.72 11.55 10.63
N ARG A 734 -15.27 11.50 9.40
CA ARG A 734 -16.50 12.22 9.03
C ARG A 734 -17.69 11.69 9.83
N HIS A 735 -17.71 10.37 10.06
CA HIS A 735 -18.69 9.67 10.90
C HIS A 735 -18.52 10.02 12.38
N LEU A 736 -17.28 10.00 12.88
CA LEU A 736 -16.96 10.37 14.27
C LEU A 736 -17.24 11.85 14.57
N ASP A 737 -17.01 12.73 13.60
CA ASP A 737 -17.30 14.17 13.70
C ASP A 737 -18.80 14.43 13.77
N VAL A 738 -19.63 13.84 12.89
CA VAL A 738 -21.09 14.03 12.95
C VAL A 738 -21.72 13.38 14.19
N LYS A 739 -21.23 12.22 14.63
CA LYS A 739 -21.63 11.60 15.91
C LYS A 739 -21.10 12.34 17.15
N SER A 740 -20.20 13.32 17.00
CA SER A 740 -19.47 13.98 18.10
C SER A 740 -18.72 13.02 19.05
N VAL A 741 -18.31 11.85 18.55
CA VAL A 741 -17.53 10.86 19.29
C VAL A 741 -16.06 11.24 19.27
N ASN A 742 -15.33 10.96 20.36
CA ASN A 742 -13.88 11.06 20.40
C ASN A 742 -13.24 9.70 20.10
N PRO A 743 -12.40 9.58 19.05
CA PRO A 743 -11.58 8.38 18.84
C PRO A 743 -10.53 8.22 19.96
N LEU A 744 -9.90 7.06 20.02
CA LEU A 744 -8.68 6.84 20.79
C LEU A 744 -7.50 7.58 20.14
N TYR A 745 -7.42 7.53 18.80
CA TYR A 745 -6.50 8.30 17.97
C TYR A 745 -7.22 8.73 16.68
N GLU A 746 -7.29 10.03 16.40
CA GLU A 746 -8.03 10.58 15.26
C GLU A 746 -7.29 10.47 13.92
N PHE A 747 -8.03 10.57 12.81
CA PHE A 747 -7.46 10.77 11.49
C PHE A 747 -6.46 11.95 11.46
N GLY A 748 -5.28 11.71 10.90
CA GLY A 748 -4.17 12.65 10.89
C GLY A 748 -3.39 12.76 12.21
N PHE A 749 -3.69 11.96 13.24
CA PHE A 749 -2.93 11.95 14.50
C PHE A 749 -1.55 11.30 14.36
N GLY A 750 -0.59 11.75 15.18
CA GLY A 750 0.74 11.15 15.31
C GLY A 750 1.69 12.07 16.08
N MET A 751 2.38 11.51 17.08
CA MET A 751 3.35 12.19 17.92
C MET A 751 4.75 12.25 17.27
N SER A 752 5.63 13.09 17.83
CA SER A 752 7.05 13.23 17.46
C SER A 752 7.92 13.27 18.73
N TYR A 753 9.23 13.08 18.59
CA TYR A 753 10.21 13.33 19.66
C TYR A 753 10.50 14.84 19.89
N THR A 754 9.90 15.73 19.09
CA THR A 754 9.88 17.19 19.33
C THR A 754 8.46 17.75 19.31
N THR A 755 8.29 18.98 19.77
CA THR A 755 7.01 19.70 19.77
C THR A 755 6.97 20.74 18.66
N PHE A 756 5.78 21.00 18.13
CA PHE A 756 5.55 22.00 17.08
C PHE A 756 4.39 22.92 17.45
N GLU A 757 4.47 24.18 17.04
CA GLU A 757 3.41 25.18 17.19
C GLU A 757 3.04 25.79 15.84
N LEU A 758 1.74 25.99 15.64
CA LEU A 758 1.16 26.76 14.54
C LEU A 758 0.75 28.14 15.07
N GLN A 759 1.00 29.20 14.30
CA GLN A 759 0.44 30.51 14.64
C GLN A 759 -1.10 30.49 14.49
N PRO A 760 -1.86 31.03 15.47
CA PRO A 760 -3.32 30.88 15.50
C PRO A 760 -4.07 31.67 14.41
N SER A 761 -3.40 32.61 13.74
CA SER A 761 -3.94 33.41 12.65
C SER A 761 -3.50 32.89 11.28
N LEU A 762 -4.46 32.54 10.44
CA LEU A 762 -4.25 32.20 9.04
C LEU A 762 -4.26 33.47 8.18
N LYS A 763 -3.41 33.53 7.15
CA LYS A 763 -3.51 34.54 6.08
C LYS A 763 -4.24 33.93 4.90
N ILE A 764 -5.29 34.58 4.42
CA ILE A 764 -6.04 34.15 3.23
C ILE A 764 -5.80 35.16 2.11
N ARG A 765 -5.47 34.67 0.91
CA ARG A 765 -5.42 35.46 -0.33
C ARG A 765 -6.30 34.79 -1.37
N GLN A 766 -7.39 35.46 -1.77
CA GLN A 766 -8.14 35.06 -2.95
C GLN A 766 -7.27 35.31 -4.20
N LEU A 767 -7.22 34.32 -5.09
CA LEU A 767 -6.36 34.27 -6.27
C LEU A 767 -7.14 34.70 -7.52
N THR A 768 -8.29 34.05 -7.75
CA THR A 768 -9.22 34.36 -8.84
C THR A 768 -10.19 35.47 -8.43
N GLN A 769 -10.42 36.44 -9.32
CA GLN A 769 -11.41 37.50 -9.13
C GLN A 769 -12.73 37.10 -9.80
N SER A 770 -13.86 37.46 -9.17
CA SER A 770 -15.22 37.16 -9.62
C SER A 770 -15.49 35.69 -9.95
N VAL A 771 -15.67 34.89 -8.89
CA VAL A 771 -15.84 33.44 -8.97
C VAL A 771 -17.32 33.09 -8.98
N SER A 772 -17.82 32.60 -10.11
CA SER A 772 -19.16 32.03 -10.25
C SER A 772 -19.43 30.89 -9.26
N ALA A 773 -20.69 30.73 -8.81
CA ALA A 773 -21.05 29.62 -7.91
C ALA A 773 -20.82 28.23 -8.55
N THR A 774 -21.19 28.07 -9.83
CA THR A 774 -20.92 26.87 -10.64
C THR A 774 -19.76 27.10 -11.61
N PRO A 775 -19.05 26.05 -12.08
CA PRO A 775 -18.25 26.13 -13.29
C PRO A 775 -19.15 26.36 -14.52
N ASN A 776 -18.61 26.91 -15.61
CA ASN A 776 -19.36 27.07 -16.85
C ASN A 776 -19.57 25.71 -17.55
N PRO A 777 -20.82 25.23 -17.74
CA PRO A 777 -21.09 23.95 -18.39
C PRO A 777 -20.80 23.95 -19.90
N SER A 778 -20.55 25.12 -20.51
CA SER A 778 -20.12 25.22 -21.91
C SER A 778 -18.61 25.05 -22.09
N THR A 779 -17.83 25.02 -21.00
CA THR A 779 -16.38 24.79 -21.05
C THR A 779 -16.12 23.28 -21.21
N PRO A 780 -15.49 22.81 -22.32
CA PRO A 780 -15.32 21.38 -22.58
C PRO A 780 -14.52 20.66 -21.49
N ASN A 781 -14.96 19.45 -21.13
CA ASN A 781 -14.26 18.63 -20.14
C ASN A 781 -12.85 18.24 -20.60
N THR A 782 -11.94 18.26 -19.65
CA THR A 782 -10.52 17.88 -19.79
C THR A 782 -10.23 16.70 -18.86
N PRO A 783 -9.12 15.96 -19.00
CA PRO A 783 -8.83 14.82 -18.12
C PRO A 783 -8.95 15.17 -16.63
N GLY A 784 -9.95 14.59 -15.95
CA GLY A 784 -10.36 14.92 -14.59
C GLY A 784 -11.60 15.83 -14.47
N GLY A 785 -12.32 16.12 -15.54
CA GLY A 785 -13.57 16.91 -15.53
C GLY A 785 -13.45 18.31 -16.12
N ASN A 786 -14.46 19.14 -15.85
CA ASN A 786 -14.48 20.54 -16.25
C ASN A 786 -13.23 21.28 -15.71
N PRO A 787 -12.43 21.96 -16.55
CA PRO A 787 -11.14 22.51 -16.14
C PRO A 787 -11.24 23.59 -15.06
N GLU A 788 -12.37 24.28 -14.92
CA GLU A 788 -12.59 25.31 -13.90
C GLU A 788 -12.65 24.73 -12.48
N LEU A 789 -13.00 23.44 -12.33
CA LEU A 789 -12.93 22.71 -11.04
C LEU A 789 -11.52 22.70 -10.45
N TRP A 790 -10.52 22.81 -11.33
CA TRP A 790 -9.10 22.66 -11.02
C TRP A 790 -8.36 24.00 -10.94
N GLU A 791 -9.09 25.13 -11.03
CA GLU A 791 -8.56 26.47 -10.85
C GLU A 791 -8.27 26.75 -9.35
N PRO A 792 -7.06 27.23 -8.97
CA PRO A 792 -6.78 27.67 -7.60
C PRO A 792 -7.52 28.96 -7.24
N ILE A 793 -8.55 28.87 -6.39
CA ILE A 793 -9.42 30.01 -6.05
C ILE A 793 -8.87 30.82 -4.87
N ILE A 794 -8.37 30.17 -3.82
CA ILE A 794 -7.76 30.83 -2.66
C ILE A 794 -6.45 30.14 -2.23
N ARG A 795 -5.55 30.90 -1.63
CA ARG A 795 -4.37 30.40 -0.91
C ARG A 795 -4.48 30.75 0.57
N LEU A 796 -4.20 29.78 1.44
CA LEU A 796 -4.05 29.97 2.88
C LEU A 796 -2.60 29.74 3.29
N THR A 797 -2.00 30.72 3.98
CA THR A 797 -0.66 30.58 4.57
C THR A 797 -0.76 30.40 6.09
N ALA A 798 -0.13 29.35 6.60
CA ALA A 798 0.08 29.13 8.03
C ALA A 798 1.59 29.12 8.35
N ARG A 799 1.98 29.57 9.55
CA ARG A 799 3.37 29.50 10.03
C ARG A 799 3.49 28.43 11.11
N VAL A 800 4.44 27.52 10.92
CA VAL A 800 4.76 26.41 11.83
C VAL A 800 6.18 26.54 12.36
N THR A 801 6.40 26.23 13.64
CA THR A 801 7.68 26.35 14.35
C THR A 801 7.97 25.06 15.10
N ASN A 802 9.20 24.55 15.07
CA ASN A 802 9.66 23.48 15.97
C ASN A 802 10.05 24.12 17.31
N THR A 803 9.28 23.87 18.36
CA THR A 803 9.48 24.47 19.68
C THR A 803 10.25 23.59 20.66
N GLY A 804 10.43 22.30 20.32
CA GLY A 804 11.12 21.34 21.15
C GLY A 804 12.65 21.30 20.93
N PRO A 805 13.34 20.34 21.57
CA PRO A 805 14.80 20.33 21.67
C PRO A 805 15.54 19.60 20.53
N VAL A 806 14.83 18.87 19.66
CA VAL A 806 15.44 18.07 18.58
C VAL A 806 14.81 18.37 17.23
N ALA A 807 15.56 18.13 16.15
CA ALA A 807 15.06 18.28 14.79
C ALA A 807 13.97 17.24 14.49
N GLY A 808 13.06 17.55 13.56
CA GLY A 808 12.00 16.62 13.17
C GLY A 808 11.12 17.14 12.04
N SER A 809 10.33 16.23 11.49
CA SER A 809 9.31 16.55 10.48
C SER A 809 7.91 16.60 11.12
N THR A 810 7.09 17.54 10.68
CA THR A 810 5.67 17.64 11.06
C THR A 810 4.79 17.84 9.82
N VAL A 811 3.50 17.58 9.99
CA VAL A 811 2.47 17.64 8.93
C VAL A 811 1.35 18.58 9.38
N PRO A 812 1.41 19.88 9.07
CA PRO A 812 0.26 20.77 9.18
C PRO A 812 -0.81 20.36 8.16
N GLN A 813 -2.05 20.21 8.63
CA GLN A 813 -3.19 19.73 7.86
C GLN A 813 -4.27 20.82 7.82
N LEU A 814 -4.89 21.02 6.65
CA LEU A 814 -5.96 21.96 6.41
C LEU A 814 -7.28 21.22 6.16
N TYR A 815 -8.25 21.48 7.01
CA TYR A 815 -9.62 21.03 6.89
C TYR A 815 -10.55 22.20 6.52
N VAL A 816 -11.53 21.92 5.67
CA VAL A 816 -12.56 22.86 5.20
C VAL A 816 -13.92 22.43 5.76
N SER A 817 -14.63 23.38 6.37
CA SER A 817 -16.02 23.23 6.80
C SER A 817 -16.91 24.14 5.95
N LEU A 818 -17.79 23.55 5.15
CA LEU A 818 -18.76 24.30 4.36
C LEU A 818 -19.90 24.84 5.24
N PRO A 819 -20.50 26.00 4.92
CA PRO A 819 -21.61 26.60 5.68
C PRO A 819 -22.87 25.73 5.61
N GLN A 820 -23.15 25.02 6.70
CA GLN A 820 -24.17 23.96 6.81
C GLN A 820 -25.58 24.43 6.42
N ASP A 821 -25.93 25.70 6.69
CA ASP A 821 -27.24 26.28 6.37
C ASP A 821 -27.48 26.49 4.85
N THR A 822 -26.49 26.20 4.00
CA THR A 822 -26.51 26.49 2.54
C THR A 822 -25.94 25.37 1.67
N VAL A 823 -25.70 24.19 2.26
CA VAL A 823 -25.32 22.94 1.58
C VAL A 823 -26.40 21.89 1.83
N PRO A 824 -26.47 20.80 1.03
CA PRO A 824 -27.45 19.75 1.26
C PRO A 824 -27.17 18.99 2.57
N GLU A 825 -28.19 18.38 3.14
CA GLU A 825 -28.06 17.43 4.25
C GLU A 825 -27.08 16.29 3.88
N GLY A 826 -26.42 15.72 4.89
CA GLY A 826 -25.34 14.74 4.68
C GLY A 826 -23.95 15.35 4.46
N THR A 827 -23.80 16.68 4.43
CA THR A 827 -22.48 17.32 4.27
C THR A 827 -21.62 17.14 5.54
N PRO A 828 -20.37 16.63 5.45
CA PRO A 828 -19.50 16.47 6.61
C PRO A 828 -19.17 17.79 7.33
N VAL A 829 -19.00 17.70 8.65
CA VAL A 829 -18.60 18.81 9.53
C VAL A 829 -17.29 19.46 9.07
N GLN A 830 -16.35 18.65 8.58
CA GLN A 830 -15.10 19.11 7.97
C GLN A 830 -14.53 18.05 7.01
N VAL A 831 -13.84 18.47 5.96
CA VAL A 831 -13.14 17.59 4.99
C VAL A 831 -11.68 18.01 4.82
N LEU A 832 -10.76 17.05 4.68
CA LEU A 832 -9.36 17.35 4.36
C LEU A 832 -9.28 17.97 2.97
N ARG A 833 -8.55 19.07 2.84
CA ARG A 833 -8.28 19.77 1.57
C ARG A 833 -6.85 20.32 1.45
N GLY A 834 -5.94 19.96 2.36
CA GLY A 834 -4.54 20.30 2.23
C GLY A 834 -3.66 19.68 3.31
N PHE A 835 -2.43 19.35 2.95
CA PHE A 835 -1.37 18.96 3.88
C PHE A 835 -0.02 19.27 3.26
N GLU A 836 0.99 19.56 4.09
CA GLU A 836 2.39 19.61 3.69
C GLU A 836 3.25 18.95 4.77
N LYS A 837 4.31 18.23 4.39
CA LYS A 837 5.30 17.70 5.34
C LYS A 837 6.52 18.62 5.34
N VAL A 838 6.90 19.12 6.52
CA VAL A 838 8.05 20.03 6.69
C VAL A 838 9.00 19.55 7.77
N PHE A 839 10.28 19.45 7.43
CA PHE A 839 11.38 19.26 8.38
C PHE A 839 11.81 20.62 8.95
N LEU A 840 12.09 20.68 10.25
CA LEU A 840 12.55 21.88 10.95
C LEU A 840 13.59 21.54 12.02
N GLU A 841 14.69 22.30 12.04
CA GLU A 841 15.66 22.31 13.15
C GLU A 841 15.04 22.90 14.44
N PRO A 842 15.60 22.65 15.64
CA PRO A 842 15.10 23.23 16.88
C PRO A 842 15.02 24.76 16.81
N LYS A 843 13.84 25.32 17.11
CA LYS A 843 13.50 26.76 17.03
C LYS A 843 13.44 27.34 15.61
N GLU A 844 13.62 26.52 14.57
CA GLU A 844 13.34 26.93 13.18
C GLU A 844 11.83 27.03 12.95
N PHE A 845 11.45 27.93 12.03
CA PHE A 845 10.07 28.06 11.58
C PHE A 845 10.02 28.17 10.06
N THR A 846 8.91 27.75 9.48
CA THR A 846 8.60 27.95 8.06
C THR A 846 7.14 28.36 7.87
N THR A 847 6.79 28.77 6.66
CA THR A 847 5.41 29.00 6.23
C THR A 847 5.00 27.91 5.24
N VAL A 848 3.88 27.24 5.53
CA VAL A 848 3.20 26.35 4.59
C VAL A 848 2.09 27.12 3.88
N ASP A 849 2.02 26.95 2.57
CA ASP A 849 0.96 27.49 1.72
C ASP A 849 0.06 26.34 1.27
N PHE A 850 -1.25 26.47 1.48
CA PHE A 850 -2.26 25.57 0.94
C PHE A 850 -3.02 26.32 -0.16
N GLU A 851 -2.99 25.82 -1.40
CA GLU A 851 -3.84 26.32 -2.48
C GLU A 851 -5.08 25.44 -2.60
N LEU A 852 -6.26 26.05 -2.50
CA LEU A 852 -7.54 25.37 -2.62
C LEU A 852 -8.15 25.66 -3.99
N LEU A 853 -8.50 24.59 -4.69
CA LEU A 853 -9.13 24.62 -6.01
C LEU A 853 -10.64 24.90 -5.89
N ARG A 854 -11.31 25.23 -6.99
CA ARG A 854 -12.78 25.36 -7.02
C ARG A 854 -13.46 24.12 -6.42
N ARG A 855 -13.07 22.92 -6.86
CA ARG A 855 -13.60 21.63 -6.37
C ARG A 855 -13.39 21.44 -4.85
N ASP A 856 -12.30 21.96 -4.29
CA ASP A 856 -12.00 21.83 -2.85
C ASP A 856 -12.98 22.63 -1.97
N LEU A 857 -13.65 23.62 -2.57
CA LEU A 857 -14.59 24.56 -1.94
C LEU A 857 -16.05 24.27 -2.32
N SER A 858 -16.32 23.21 -3.11
CA SER A 858 -17.65 22.89 -3.64
C SER A 858 -18.23 21.60 -3.05
N TYR A 859 -19.55 21.48 -3.16
CA TYR A 859 -20.31 20.23 -3.01
C TYR A 859 -20.91 19.82 -4.37
N TRP A 860 -21.35 18.57 -4.52
CA TRP A 860 -22.07 18.09 -5.71
C TRP A 860 -23.58 18.25 -5.55
N ASP A 861 -24.21 18.94 -6.50
CA ASP A 861 -25.65 19.16 -6.55
C ASP A 861 -26.30 18.24 -7.59
N VAL A 862 -26.96 17.19 -7.09
CA VAL A 862 -27.62 16.16 -7.92
C VAL A 862 -28.69 16.76 -8.84
N GLY A 863 -29.39 17.82 -8.40
CA GLY A 863 -30.49 18.44 -9.16
C GLY A 863 -30.03 19.23 -10.39
N SER A 864 -28.84 19.83 -10.33
CA SER A 864 -28.22 20.56 -11.45
C SER A 864 -27.09 19.78 -12.14
N GLN A 865 -26.71 18.61 -11.62
CA GLN A 865 -25.58 17.79 -12.09
C GLN A 865 -24.29 18.63 -12.19
N SER A 866 -23.97 19.36 -11.09
CA SER A 866 -22.89 20.32 -11.07
C SER A 866 -22.24 20.48 -9.70
N TRP A 867 -20.97 20.91 -9.70
CA TRP A 867 -20.27 21.33 -8.50
C TRP A 867 -20.62 22.77 -8.14
N ILE A 868 -21.09 23.01 -6.93
CA ILE A 868 -21.53 24.33 -6.45
C ILE A 868 -20.63 24.79 -5.30
N ILE A 869 -20.04 25.99 -5.42
CA ILE A 869 -19.49 26.74 -4.27
C ILE A 869 -20.68 27.26 -3.43
N PRO A 870 -20.78 26.91 -2.14
CA PRO A 870 -21.92 27.29 -1.31
C PRO A 870 -21.89 28.78 -0.92
N LYS A 871 -23.06 29.32 -0.59
CA LYS A 871 -23.22 30.73 -0.25
C LYS A 871 -22.79 31.03 1.19
N GLY A 872 -22.06 32.12 1.39
CA GLY A 872 -21.67 32.59 2.71
C GLY A 872 -20.27 32.13 3.17
N PRO A 873 -19.99 32.15 4.48
CA PRO A 873 -18.62 32.03 4.98
C PRO A 873 -18.18 30.57 5.16
N ILE A 874 -17.32 30.09 4.25
CA ILE A 874 -16.57 28.84 4.42
C ILE A 874 -15.57 29.01 5.56
N ALA A 875 -15.45 27.99 6.42
CA ALA A 875 -14.51 27.98 7.54
C ALA A 875 -13.30 27.07 7.25
N PHE A 876 -12.12 27.55 7.63
CA PHE A 876 -10.83 26.91 7.39
C PHE A 876 -10.17 26.62 8.73
N ARG A 877 -9.67 25.39 8.90
CA ARG A 877 -9.20 24.83 10.17
C ARG A 877 -7.84 24.19 9.93
N VAL A 878 -6.77 24.75 10.48
CA VAL A 878 -5.40 24.21 10.34
C VAL A 878 -4.93 23.66 11.68
N GLY A 879 -4.41 22.44 11.65
CA GLY A 879 -4.01 21.67 12.83
C GLY A 879 -2.88 20.68 12.56
N PHE A 880 -2.61 19.82 13.53
CA PHE A 880 -1.68 18.68 13.39
C PHE A 880 -2.38 17.31 13.30
N SER A 881 -3.72 17.33 13.30
CA SER A 881 -4.66 16.21 13.07
C SER A 881 -6.05 16.79 12.78
N SER A 882 -7.06 15.94 12.53
CA SER A 882 -8.47 16.34 12.39
C SER A 882 -9.11 16.95 13.65
N ARG A 883 -8.58 16.65 14.84
CA ARG A 883 -9.10 17.17 16.13
C ARG A 883 -8.16 18.20 16.78
N ASP A 884 -6.85 18.15 16.53
CA ASP A 884 -5.88 19.12 17.06
C ASP A 884 -5.75 20.39 16.20
N ILE A 885 -6.86 21.13 16.09
CA ILE A 885 -6.94 22.38 15.33
C ILE A 885 -6.32 23.53 16.14
N LYS A 886 -5.31 24.20 15.56
CA LYS A 886 -4.55 25.29 16.21
C LYS A 886 -4.90 26.69 15.69
N ALA A 887 -5.35 26.78 14.44
CA ALA A 887 -5.61 28.04 13.76
C ALA A 887 -6.90 27.95 12.94
N THR A 888 -7.72 28.99 12.96
CA THR A 888 -8.98 29.03 12.21
C THR A 888 -9.22 30.37 11.53
N ALA A 889 -9.94 30.35 10.42
CA ALA A 889 -10.44 31.54 9.76
C ALA A 889 -11.79 31.27 9.07
N LYS A 890 -12.50 32.33 8.69
CA LYS A 890 -13.66 32.26 7.79
C LYS A 890 -13.45 33.24 6.63
N HIS A 891 -13.86 32.85 5.42
CA HIS A 891 -13.81 33.70 4.24
C HIS A 891 -15.04 33.44 3.36
N VAL A 892 -15.54 34.49 2.71
CA VAL A 892 -16.61 34.41 1.71
C VAL A 892 -15.93 34.53 0.35
N ILE A 893 -16.12 33.54 -0.51
CA ILE A 893 -15.63 33.59 -1.90
C ILE A 893 -16.37 34.74 -2.60
N ARG A 894 -15.62 35.62 -3.26
CA ARG A 894 -16.21 36.77 -3.97
C ARG A 894 -16.61 36.39 -5.39
N GLU A 895 -17.92 36.47 -5.64
CA GLU A 895 -18.55 36.66 -6.95
C GLU A 895 -18.04 37.96 -7.64
#